data_AF-N9V1A6-F1
#
_entry.id   AF-N9V1A6-F1
#
_cell.length_a   1.000
_cell.length_b   1.000
_cell.length_c   1.000
_cell.angle_alpha   90.00
_cell.angle_beta   90.00
_cell.angle_gamma   90.00
#
_symmetry.space_group_name_H-M   'P 1'
#
loop_
_entity.id
_entity.type
_entity.pdbx_description
1 polymer ?
#
loop_
_entity_poly.entity_id
_entity_poly.type
_entity_poly.pdbx_seq_one_letter_code
_entity_poly.pdbx_strand_id
1 'polypeptide(L)'
;MSEKMKKSRTTEQKTKRKRILWSAFWATAISAAIAAGIGIPLAQASKALPKPSPVRTPNSGLFIIDDNGNNTRINYGDIDKNLVASNANKHIFEAIKSNISRYLYQKEYEASLVYQAVYNANKTKSDQKTFALDSFDQIKKKVQDEINDIKKTYQKQYGLEKKWEEKFLEELAKDKWGKAKNESQALDYKINQEIEKSAYLRYQTEVNNDWTFDELKNGVIANDDIKVTIDGKDKQIAKKGQKINLREQFGFEENVHYVLPKEDSIEHTHDKTSQIKIPIFTTKSFVKEFKDPLRFIKPWLAEKQAILSEFSLSAKQDESGANKPWKVNKDEIIKLLKFSAYETNGTGKDKKQEIKLGIDGLKDFAGFSTLIKDQDKSSEITDQDETKAKNDKLLINNVSSDTANANKFGSKGFINLDQTISSSEPAVYLNLLSIVLNDANGSVNKGIYKATTKEDLFTNLKTNLVKALTESSEFKKLEVSEKEFAEELKKALNENGSGTTSSSSSGSRTTRAAEEPRGDMPSTTSTAATEAQKIQKYARYNAEIKKIIDKIDEKKINDIFGVAFRDTFATTTSGNGAGGSGSAGSAAGKKDYRISSIYKVGKNFVSVTSKGIVIQNIHQFKTEEQIKNLIIKDLGIKSKANYKSTFASELFDLSSIFSQVTSSSEFQINDLLGNEDFKKYIKDKEFTPLDIDKARKFSDTDFKNAKDYISSFEQTSKISIVNTKYDQIKKFIKKQVEDNLYTDFKYDASKNIVTMDNHTEAKDKDITEYLFETIVKYVFDLDKKKEVAR
;
A
#
# COMPACT_ATOMS: atom_id res chain seq x y z
N MET A 1 32.26 31.39 56.71
CA MET A 1 32.55 30.58 55.50
C MET A 1 31.30 30.53 54.63
N SER A 2 31.50 30.58 53.31
CA SER A 2 30.57 31.05 52.27
C SER A 2 29.33 30.17 52.03
N GLU A 3 28.12 30.73 52.22
CA GLU A 3 26.93 30.33 51.46
C GLU A 3 27.05 30.84 50.02
N LYS A 4 27.22 29.93 49.05
CA LYS A 4 27.13 30.27 47.63
C LYS A 4 25.66 30.50 47.27
N MET A 5 25.31 31.77 47.06
CA MET A 5 24.03 32.20 46.49
C MET A 5 23.73 31.41 45.20
N LYS A 6 22.65 30.60 45.21
CA LYS A 6 22.00 30.14 43.98
C LYS A 6 21.40 31.37 43.30
N LYS A 7 21.99 31.82 42.19
CA LYS A 7 21.42 32.86 41.32
C LYS A 7 19.97 32.52 41.00
N SER A 8 19.04 33.30 41.54
CA SER A 8 17.63 33.22 41.18
C SER A 8 17.48 33.69 39.74
N ARG A 9 16.91 32.83 38.89
CA ARG A 9 16.60 33.19 37.49
C ARG A 9 15.58 34.33 37.47
N THR A 10 15.84 35.35 36.66
CA THR A 10 15.04 36.57 36.58
C THR A 10 13.63 36.28 36.04
N THR A 11 12.68 37.16 36.37
CA THR A 11 11.27 37.06 35.98
C THR A 11 11.09 37.03 34.46
N GLU A 12 11.98 37.66 33.68
CA GLU A 12 12.03 37.54 32.22
C GLU A 12 12.39 36.13 31.72
N GLN A 13 13.33 35.44 32.37
CA GLN A 13 13.70 34.06 32.01
C GLN A 13 12.56 33.07 32.30
N LYS A 14 11.78 33.29 33.37
CA LYS A 14 10.58 32.49 33.67
C LYS A 14 9.42 32.79 32.71
N THR A 15 9.30 34.04 32.25
CA THR A 15 8.23 34.47 31.33
C THR A 15 8.52 34.04 29.88
N LYS A 16 9.78 34.07 29.42
CA LYS A 16 10.22 33.46 28.14
C LYS A 16 9.92 31.95 28.10
N ARG A 17 10.21 31.20 29.18
CA ARG A 17 9.90 29.76 29.28
C ARG A 17 8.41 29.44 29.22
N LYS A 18 7.55 30.21 29.89
CA LYS A 18 6.08 30.01 29.85
C LYS A 18 5.45 30.36 28.49
N ARG A 19 5.96 31.39 27.79
CA ARG A 19 5.57 31.71 26.41
C ARG A 19 6.00 30.63 25.41
N ILE A 20 7.16 30.01 25.62
CA ILE A 20 7.70 28.93 24.78
C ILE A 20 6.92 27.61 24.94
N LEU A 21 6.44 27.30 26.14
CA LEU A 21 5.55 26.15 26.39
C LEU A 21 4.19 26.29 25.68
N TRP A 22 3.64 27.51 25.60
CA TRP A 22 2.41 27.76 24.84
C TRP A 22 2.63 27.83 23.32
N SER A 23 3.79 28.29 22.84
CA SER A 23 4.15 28.18 21.42
C SER A 23 4.50 26.75 21.01
N ALA A 24 4.99 25.90 21.94
CA ALA A 24 5.24 24.49 21.69
C ALA A 24 3.94 23.70 21.46
N PHE A 25 2.84 24.08 22.13
CA PHE A 25 1.51 23.50 21.93
C PHE A 25 0.88 23.88 20.57
N TRP A 26 1.11 25.11 20.11
CA TRP A 26 0.66 25.57 18.78
C TRP A 26 1.59 25.16 17.62
N ALA A 27 2.88 24.96 17.87
CA ALA A 27 3.83 24.47 16.84
C ALA A 27 3.56 23.01 16.48
N THR A 28 3.09 22.17 17.42
CA THR A 28 2.59 20.81 17.14
C THR A 28 1.40 20.80 16.17
N ALA A 29 0.62 21.88 16.08
CA ALA A 29 -0.47 22.00 15.10
C ALA A 29 0.02 22.46 13.71
N ILE A 30 1.18 23.12 13.62
CA ILE A 30 1.75 23.62 12.36
C ILE A 30 2.70 22.59 11.72
N SER A 31 3.32 21.70 12.51
CA SER A 31 4.08 20.56 11.98
C SER A 31 3.21 19.56 11.21
N ALA A 32 1.90 19.53 11.46
CA ALA A 32 0.93 18.77 10.67
C ALA A 32 0.71 19.34 9.25
N ALA A 33 1.13 20.57 8.97
CA ALA A 33 0.93 21.21 7.67
C ALA A 33 2.02 20.86 6.63
N ILE A 34 3.18 20.34 7.04
CA ILE A 34 4.28 19.97 6.11
C ILE A 34 4.16 18.50 5.67
N ALA A 35 3.32 17.69 6.31
CA ALA A 35 3.02 16.31 5.91
C ALA A 35 1.82 16.17 4.94
N ALA A 36 1.22 17.28 4.49
CA ALA A 36 0.03 17.26 3.64
C ALA A 36 0.38 17.21 2.14
N GLY A 37 1.06 16.13 1.73
CA GLY A 37 1.23 15.74 0.32
C GLY A 37 0.34 14.58 -0.12
N ILE A 38 -0.39 13.94 0.82
CA ILE A 38 -1.40 12.90 0.51
C ILE A 38 -2.57 13.09 1.49
N GLY A 39 -3.78 13.27 0.95
CA GLY A 39 -4.96 13.69 1.69
C GLY A 39 -5.42 12.72 2.78
N ILE A 40 -5.50 13.23 4.01
CA ILE A 40 -6.42 12.75 5.05
C ILE A 40 -7.17 14.00 5.57
N PRO A 41 -8.51 14.04 5.56
CA PRO A 41 -9.26 15.20 6.02
C PRO A 41 -9.19 15.29 7.56
N LEU A 42 -8.25 16.07 8.08
CA LEU A 42 -8.13 16.41 9.50
C LEU A 42 -9.19 17.41 10.01
N ALA A 43 -10.15 17.81 9.17
CA ALA A 43 -11.13 18.85 9.50
C ALA A 43 -12.41 18.37 10.23
N GLN A 44 -12.59 17.06 10.49
CA GLN A 44 -13.77 16.56 11.22
C GLN A 44 -13.48 15.96 12.60
N ALA A 45 -12.21 15.81 13.01
CA ALA A 45 -11.88 15.28 14.35
C ALA A 45 -11.89 16.35 15.46
N SER A 46 -12.12 17.63 15.15
CA SER A 46 -12.09 18.73 16.12
C SER A 46 -13.46 19.15 16.69
N LYS A 47 -14.57 18.50 16.30
CA LYS A 47 -15.92 18.90 16.72
C LYS A 47 -16.69 17.93 17.64
N ALA A 48 -16.05 16.90 18.18
CA ALA A 48 -16.60 16.14 19.29
C ALA A 48 -15.52 15.91 20.33
N LEU A 49 -15.51 16.73 21.39
CA LEU A 49 -14.71 16.45 22.59
C LEU A 49 -15.11 15.05 23.11
N PRO A 50 -14.20 14.07 23.16
CA PRO A 50 -14.46 12.84 23.90
C PRO A 50 -14.70 13.20 25.36
N LYS A 51 -15.67 12.55 26.01
CA LYS A 51 -15.85 12.66 27.47
C LYS A 51 -14.50 12.40 28.16
N PRO A 52 -14.12 13.17 29.19
CA PRO A 52 -12.82 13.05 29.82
C PRO A 52 -12.62 11.62 30.34
N SER A 53 -11.54 10.97 29.89
CA SER A 53 -11.01 9.77 30.54
C SER A 53 -10.65 10.12 32.00
N PRO A 54 -10.72 9.15 32.94
CA PRO A 54 -10.47 9.41 34.34
C PRO A 54 -9.09 10.04 34.57
N VAL A 55 -9.05 11.03 35.46
CA VAL A 55 -7.83 11.77 35.83
C VAL A 55 -6.82 10.79 36.44
N ARG A 56 -5.72 10.53 35.72
CA ARG A 56 -4.59 9.74 36.22
C ARG A 56 -3.74 10.60 37.16
N THR A 57 -3.47 10.11 38.35
CA THR A 57 -2.60 10.77 39.35
C THR A 57 -1.12 10.55 39.00
N PRO A 58 -0.18 11.37 39.50
CA PRO A 58 1.26 11.22 39.23
C PRO A 58 1.85 9.83 39.53
N ASN A 59 1.23 9.08 40.45
CA ASN A 59 1.62 7.70 40.83
C ASN A 59 0.91 6.61 40.01
N SER A 60 0.14 7.00 38.98
CA SER A 60 -0.52 6.04 38.10
C SER A 60 0.55 5.32 37.28
N GLY A 61 0.66 4.00 37.46
CA GLY A 61 1.60 3.18 36.73
C GLY A 61 1.25 3.15 35.25
N LEU A 62 2.20 3.56 34.42
CA LEU A 62 2.23 3.31 33.00
C LEU A 62 3.24 2.19 32.73
N PHE A 63 2.88 1.30 31.83
CA PHE A 63 3.85 0.43 31.20
C PHE A 63 4.50 1.27 30.10
N ILE A 64 5.79 1.57 30.25
CA ILE A 64 6.61 2.06 29.15
C ILE A 64 7.55 0.93 28.79
N ILE A 65 7.67 0.72 27.50
CA ILE A 65 8.64 -0.20 26.96
C ILE A 65 9.89 0.63 26.73
N ASP A 66 10.98 0.26 27.39
CA ASP A 66 12.24 0.95 27.23
C ASP A 66 12.80 0.78 25.81
N ASP A 67 13.87 1.50 25.49
CA ASP A 67 14.54 1.49 24.18
C ASP A 67 15.00 0.08 23.72
N ASN A 68 14.93 -0.93 24.60
CA ASN A 68 15.35 -2.29 24.33
C ASN A 68 14.19 -3.28 24.17
N GLY A 69 12.94 -2.87 24.44
CA GLY A 69 11.78 -3.75 24.38
C GLY A 69 11.37 -4.35 25.74
N ASN A 70 11.93 -3.89 26.85
CA ASN A 70 11.58 -4.38 28.18
C ASN A 70 10.44 -3.57 28.80
N ASN A 71 9.50 -4.26 29.43
CA ASN A 71 8.43 -3.63 30.22
C ASN A 71 9.03 -2.98 31.46
N THR A 72 9.11 -1.64 31.47
CA THR A 72 9.42 -0.86 32.66
C THR A 72 8.15 -0.16 33.16
N ARG A 73 7.87 -0.32 34.45
CA ARG A 73 6.76 0.38 35.09
C ARG A 73 7.23 1.78 35.45
N ILE A 74 6.72 2.79 34.74
CA ILE A 74 7.05 4.20 34.97
C ILE A 74 5.81 4.91 35.50
N ASN A 75 5.98 5.83 36.44
CA ASN A 75 4.86 6.60 36.97
C ASN A 75 4.51 7.77 36.03
N TYR A 76 3.23 8.12 35.94
CA TYR A 76 2.76 9.25 35.11
C TYR A 76 3.52 10.56 35.37
N GLY A 77 3.99 10.80 36.60
CA GLY A 77 4.80 11.96 36.97
C GLY A 77 6.25 11.97 36.45
N ASP A 78 6.79 10.86 35.97
CA ASP A 78 8.15 10.80 35.40
C ASP A 78 8.18 11.17 33.91
N ILE A 79 7.03 11.15 33.22
CA ILE A 79 6.85 11.68 31.87
C ILE A 79 7.19 13.19 31.82
N ASP A 80 6.89 13.93 32.90
CA ASP A 80 7.14 15.37 33.00
C ASP A 80 8.62 15.76 33.13
N LYS A 81 9.52 14.82 33.48
CA LYS A 81 10.97 15.10 33.63
C LYS A 81 11.72 15.08 32.29
N ASN A 82 11.23 14.32 31.30
CA ASN A 82 11.80 14.24 29.95
C ASN A 82 11.62 15.54 29.13
N LEU A 83 10.71 16.43 29.54
CA LEU A 83 10.41 17.68 28.84
C LEU A 83 11.58 18.70 28.82
N VAL A 84 12.55 18.65 29.74
CA VAL A 84 13.61 19.69 29.80
C VAL A 84 14.75 19.44 28.81
N ALA A 85 15.20 18.19 28.64
CA ALA A 85 16.20 17.81 27.63
C ALA A 85 15.59 17.78 26.21
N SER A 86 14.34 17.33 26.09
CA SER A 86 13.57 17.36 24.84
C SER A 86 13.44 18.78 24.27
N ASN A 87 13.34 19.81 25.11
CA ASN A 87 13.27 21.21 24.65
C ASN A 87 14.59 21.75 24.08
N ALA A 88 15.74 21.37 24.65
CA ALA A 88 17.06 21.79 24.15
C ALA A 88 17.37 21.15 22.79
N ASN A 89 17.18 19.83 22.69
CA ASN A 89 17.40 19.09 21.46
C ASN A 89 16.40 19.51 20.37
N LYS A 90 15.14 19.79 20.72
CA LYS A 90 14.16 20.38 19.80
C LYS A 90 14.63 21.71 19.21
N HIS A 91 15.17 22.60 20.04
CA HIS A 91 15.66 23.90 19.55
C HIS A 91 16.86 23.75 18.62
N ILE A 92 17.79 22.85 18.95
CA ILE A 92 18.90 22.49 18.05
C ILE A 92 18.35 21.96 16.72
N PHE A 93 17.38 21.06 16.79
CA PHE A 93 16.73 20.50 15.61
C PHE A 93 16.05 21.57 14.73
N GLU A 94 15.23 22.46 15.30
CA GLU A 94 14.58 23.54 14.54
C GLU A 94 15.60 24.50 13.91
N ALA A 95 16.72 24.78 14.60
CA ALA A 95 17.80 25.59 14.06
C ALA A 95 18.49 24.90 12.86
N ILE A 96 18.73 23.59 12.93
CA ILE A 96 19.25 22.80 11.79
C ILE A 96 18.22 22.78 10.66
N LYS A 97 16.95 22.51 10.97
CA LYS A 97 15.85 22.40 10.00
C LYS A 97 15.70 23.65 9.15
N SER A 98 15.79 24.84 9.75
CA SER A 98 15.73 26.12 9.03
C SER A 98 16.81 26.28 7.94
N ASN A 99 17.93 25.57 8.07
CA ASN A 99 19.02 25.60 7.11
C ASN A 99 18.96 24.46 6.08
N ILE A 100 18.20 23.39 6.35
CA ILE A 100 17.98 22.27 5.43
C ILE A 100 17.35 22.77 4.13
N SER A 101 16.19 23.43 4.22
CA SER A 101 15.42 23.85 3.04
C SER A 101 16.24 24.74 2.12
N ARG A 102 17.06 25.64 2.70
CA ARG A 102 17.93 26.53 1.93
C ARG A 102 19.04 25.78 1.20
N TYR A 103 19.73 24.87 1.91
CA TYR A 103 20.79 24.06 1.30
C TYR A 103 20.25 23.21 0.15
N LEU A 104 19.15 22.52 0.38
CA LEU A 104 18.57 21.62 -0.62
C LEU A 104 18.07 22.41 -1.82
N TYR A 105 17.34 23.50 -1.60
CA TYR A 105 16.86 24.36 -2.67
C TYR A 105 18.00 24.88 -3.55
N GLN A 106 19.11 25.32 -2.96
CA GLN A 106 20.28 25.77 -3.73
C GLN A 106 20.79 24.67 -4.67
N LYS A 107 20.91 23.44 -4.17
CA LYS A 107 21.35 22.29 -4.99
C LYS A 107 20.36 21.97 -6.11
N GLU A 108 19.06 22.01 -5.82
CA GLU A 108 18.02 21.81 -6.83
C GLU A 108 18.03 22.94 -7.88
N TYR A 109 18.21 24.19 -7.47
CA TYR A 109 18.33 25.35 -8.36
C TYR A 109 19.49 25.19 -9.34
N GLU A 110 20.71 24.94 -8.84
CA GLU A 110 21.90 24.74 -9.67
C GLU A 110 21.70 23.63 -10.70
N ALA A 111 21.11 22.51 -10.26
CA ALA A 111 20.87 21.37 -11.13
C ALA A 111 19.72 21.61 -12.12
N SER A 112 18.69 22.38 -11.74
CA SER A 112 17.55 22.72 -12.62
C SER A 112 17.97 23.55 -13.83
N LEU A 113 18.96 24.43 -13.66
CA LEU A 113 19.54 25.20 -14.77
C LEU A 113 20.22 24.27 -15.78
N VAL A 114 20.97 23.27 -15.29
CA VAL A 114 21.63 22.26 -16.13
C VAL A 114 20.58 21.39 -16.84
N TYR A 115 19.53 20.96 -16.13
CA TYR A 115 18.44 20.18 -16.72
C TYR A 115 17.75 20.93 -17.86
N GLN A 116 17.38 22.19 -17.63
CA GLN A 116 16.78 23.04 -18.66
C GLN A 116 17.70 23.22 -19.86
N ALA A 117 18.99 23.47 -19.63
CA ALA A 117 19.96 23.68 -20.70
C ALA A 117 20.11 22.44 -21.60
N VAL A 118 20.16 21.24 -21.01
CA VAL A 118 20.25 19.98 -21.75
C VAL A 118 18.94 19.67 -22.47
N TYR A 119 17.79 19.87 -21.82
CA TYR A 119 16.48 19.64 -22.45
C TYR A 119 16.27 20.51 -23.68
N ASN A 120 16.64 21.79 -23.59
CA ASN A 120 16.47 22.75 -24.68
C ASN A 120 17.57 22.65 -25.75
N ALA A 121 18.62 21.84 -25.56
CA ALA A 121 19.82 21.84 -26.40
C ALA A 121 19.54 21.48 -27.87
N ASN A 122 18.55 20.63 -28.14
CA ASN A 122 18.14 20.23 -29.50
C ASN A 122 16.78 20.81 -29.92
N LYS A 123 16.18 21.71 -29.12
CA LYS A 123 14.82 22.23 -29.34
C LYS A 123 14.83 23.55 -30.09
N THR A 124 13.80 23.75 -30.92
CA THR A 124 13.52 25.06 -31.49
C THR A 124 12.92 25.99 -30.43
N LYS A 125 12.96 27.31 -30.62
CA LYS A 125 12.43 28.27 -29.63
C LYS A 125 10.97 28.00 -29.24
N SER A 126 10.13 27.51 -30.15
CA SER A 126 8.73 27.18 -29.86
C SER A 126 8.56 25.92 -29.00
N ASP A 127 9.55 25.01 -29.02
CA ASP A 127 9.51 23.73 -28.29
C ASP A 127 10.32 23.78 -26.98
N GLN A 128 10.97 24.91 -26.69
CA GLN A 128 11.72 25.11 -25.46
C GLN A 128 10.78 25.17 -24.25
N LYS A 129 11.23 24.61 -23.13
CA LYS A 129 10.52 24.64 -21.84
C LYS A 129 11.38 25.29 -20.76
N THR A 130 10.71 25.85 -19.76
CA THR A 130 11.34 26.38 -18.55
C THR A 130 11.18 25.40 -17.40
N PHE A 131 12.31 24.95 -16.86
CA PHE A 131 12.39 24.08 -15.68
C PHE A 131 13.21 24.71 -14.55
N ALA A 132 14.06 25.69 -14.90
CA ALA A 132 14.93 26.34 -13.94
C ALA A 132 14.13 26.98 -12.81
N LEU A 133 14.50 26.64 -11.58
CA LEU A 133 13.95 27.27 -10.40
C LEU A 133 14.41 28.73 -10.32
N ASP A 134 13.68 29.58 -9.59
CA ASP A 134 14.13 30.95 -9.33
C ASP A 134 15.36 30.95 -8.40
N SER A 135 16.28 31.88 -8.58
CA SER A 135 17.37 32.08 -7.62
C SER A 135 16.86 32.64 -6.29
N PHE A 136 17.63 32.49 -5.21
CA PHE A 136 17.27 33.10 -3.91
C PHE A 136 17.04 34.60 -4.01
N ASP A 137 17.85 35.32 -4.79
CA ASP A 137 17.70 36.77 -4.96
C ASP A 137 16.42 37.12 -5.71
N GLN A 138 16.03 36.30 -6.70
CA GLN A 138 14.77 36.46 -7.40
C GLN A 138 13.58 36.21 -6.47
N ILE A 139 13.60 35.14 -5.66
CA ILE A 139 12.55 34.87 -4.67
C ILE A 139 12.48 36.01 -3.65
N LYS A 140 13.62 36.40 -3.08
CA LYS A 140 13.69 37.48 -2.10
C LYS A 140 13.11 38.78 -2.67
N LYS A 141 13.45 39.13 -3.90
CA LYS A 141 12.91 40.30 -4.58
C LYS A 141 11.40 40.20 -4.77
N LYS A 142 10.89 39.08 -5.31
CA LYS A 142 9.45 38.85 -5.50
C LYS A 142 8.66 38.99 -4.20
N VAL A 143 9.13 38.38 -3.11
CA VAL A 143 8.47 38.44 -1.80
C VAL A 143 8.58 39.84 -1.19
N GLN A 144 9.73 40.51 -1.32
CA GLN A 144 9.90 41.88 -0.84
C GLN A 144 8.98 42.85 -1.59
N ASP A 145 8.82 42.68 -2.89
CA ASP A 145 7.91 43.48 -3.71
C ASP A 145 6.44 43.26 -3.28
N GLU A 146 6.05 42.02 -2.97
CA GLU A 146 4.72 41.71 -2.42
C GLU A 146 4.47 42.43 -1.08
N ILE A 147 5.43 42.39 -0.16
CA ILE A 147 5.33 43.08 1.14
C ILE A 147 5.27 44.59 0.95
N ASN A 148 6.09 45.14 0.05
CA ASN A 148 6.11 46.56 -0.27
C ASN A 148 4.78 47.06 -0.86
N ASP A 149 4.13 46.26 -1.70
CA ASP A 149 2.85 46.63 -2.30
C ASP A 149 1.70 46.56 -1.29
N ILE A 150 1.74 45.61 -0.36
CA ILE A 150 0.84 45.59 0.79
C ILE A 150 1.06 46.84 1.65
N LYS A 151 2.32 47.15 1.97
CA LYS A 151 2.69 48.35 2.74
C LYS A 151 2.15 49.62 2.09
N LYS A 152 2.35 49.79 0.78
CA LYS A 152 1.80 50.92 0.00
C LYS A 152 0.27 50.94 0.04
N THR A 153 -0.39 49.79 -0.01
CA THR A 153 -1.86 49.69 0.06
C THR A 153 -2.38 50.19 1.41
N TYR A 154 -1.77 49.76 2.52
CA TYR A 154 -2.14 50.22 3.86
C TYR A 154 -1.77 51.69 4.08
N GLN A 155 -0.64 52.17 3.54
CA GLN A 155 -0.28 53.59 3.56
C GLN A 155 -1.31 54.44 2.81
N LYS A 156 -1.81 53.98 1.65
CA LYS A 156 -2.86 54.68 0.91
C LYS A 156 -4.20 54.68 1.64
N GLN A 157 -4.57 53.57 2.27
CA GLN A 157 -5.88 53.42 2.93
C GLN A 157 -5.94 54.11 4.31
N TYR A 158 -4.87 54.00 5.11
CA TYR A 158 -4.87 54.41 6.53
C TYR A 158 -3.79 55.47 6.85
N GLY A 159 -3.10 55.99 5.83
CA GLY A 159 -2.03 56.99 6.01
C GLY A 159 -2.50 58.28 6.65
N LEU A 160 -3.71 58.73 6.32
CA LEU A 160 -4.33 59.92 6.91
C LEU A 160 -4.68 59.73 8.40
N GLU A 161 -4.96 58.50 8.83
CA GLU A 161 -5.31 58.16 10.20
C GLU A 161 -4.09 57.94 11.11
N LYS A 162 -2.86 58.00 10.58
CA LYS A 162 -1.60 57.65 11.28
C LYS A 162 -1.58 56.24 11.91
N LYS A 163 -2.48 55.34 11.49
CA LYS A 163 -2.60 53.95 12.00
C LYS A 163 -2.16 52.88 10.99
N TRP A 164 -1.66 53.28 9.83
CA TRP A 164 -1.28 52.35 8.77
C TRP A 164 -0.20 51.35 9.22
N GLU A 165 0.74 51.74 10.09
CA GLU A 165 1.78 50.85 10.62
C GLU A 165 1.19 49.73 11.48
N GLU A 166 0.24 50.07 12.35
CA GLU A 166 -0.49 49.11 13.19
C GLU A 166 -1.28 48.13 12.32
N LYS A 167 -2.02 48.64 11.33
CA LYS A 167 -2.80 47.81 10.41
C LYS A 167 -1.95 46.94 9.49
N PHE A 168 -0.79 47.43 9.08
CA PHE A 168 0.20 46.66 8.34
C PHE A 168 0.78 45.53 9.20
N LEU A 169 1.14 45.80 10.46
CA LEU A 169 1.64 44.77 11.38
C LEU A 169 0.56 43.75 11.76
N GLU A 170 -0.71 44.16 11.92
CA GLU A 170 -1.84 43.24 12.08
C GLU A 170 -1.99 42.30 10.87
N GLU A 171 -1.78 42.81 9.65
CA GLU A 171 -1.79 42.00 8.44
C GLU A 171 -0.65 40.98 8.43
N LEU A 172 0.58 41.40 8.76
CA LEU A 172 1.74 40.50 8.87
C LEU A 172 1.62 39.49 10.02
N ALA A 173 0.77 39.75 11.02
CA ALA A 173 0.48 38.82 12.11
C ALA A 173 -0.49 37.69 11.71
N LYS A 174 -1.01 37.67 10.47
CA LYS A 174 -1.86 36.57 9.96
C LYS A 174 -1.06 35.30 9.63
N ASP A 175 -1.74 34.16 9.62
CA ASP A 175 -1.15 32.84 9.34
C ASP A 175 -0.40 32.78 8.00
N LYS A 176 -0.92 33.46 6.96
CA LYS A 176 -0.26 33.50 5.64
C LYS A 176 1.15 34.10 5.67
N TRP A 177 1.50 34.87 6.71
CA TRP A 177 2.82 35.47 6.93
C TRP A 177 3.56 34.86 8.14
N GLY A 178 3.06 33.73 8.66
CA GLY A 178 3.70 33.04 9.78
C GLY A 178 3.55 33.74 11.12
N LYS A 179 2.53 34.59 11.28
CA LYS A 179 2.33 35.41 12.49
C LYS A 179 3.54 36.29 12.81
N ALA A 180 4.13 36.87 11.76
CA ALA A 180 5.34 37.67 11.87
C ALA A 180 5.10 38.93 12.70
N LYS A 181 6.11 39.31 13.50
CA LYS A 181 6.06 40.54 14.32
C LYS A 181 6.61 41.76 13.59
N ASN A 182 7.31 41.54 12.50
CA ASN A 182 7.94 42.57 11.69
C ASN A 182 8.14 42.09 10.26
N GLU A 183 8.50 43.03 9.39
CA GLU A 183 8.73 42.82 7.97
C GLU A 183 9.80 41.75 7.69
N SER A 184 10.92 41.77 8.42
CA SER A 184 12.00 40.79 8.23
C SER A 184 11.54 39.36 8.52
N GLN A 185 10.73 39.16 9.57
CA GLN A 185 10.20 37.85 9.92
C GLN A 185 9.18 37.36 8.89
N ALA A 186 8.34 38.26 8.36
CA ALA A 186 7.37 37.92 7.32
C ALA A 186 8.08 37.54 6.02
N LEU A 187 9.12 38.29 5.66
CA LEU A 187 9.98 38.04 4.50
C LEU A 187 10.67 36.68 4.63
N ASP A 188 11.38 36.41 5.73
CA ASP A 188 12.05 35.12 5.95
C ASP A 188 11.07 33.95 5.92
N TYR A 189 9.89 34.09 6.54
CA TYR A 189 8.86 33.06 6.53
C TYR A 189 8.38 32.74 5.11
N LYS A 190 8.05 33.76 4.32
CA LYS A 190 7.57 33.58 2.95
C LYS A 190 8.64 33.04 2.01
N ILE A 191 9.88 33.53 2.12
CA ILE A 191 11.02 32.95 1.38
C ILE A 191 11.15 31.46 1.71
N ASN A 192 11.09 31.11 3.00
CA ASN A 192 11.19 29.72 3.43
C ASN A 192 10.02 28.86 2.91
N GLN A 193 8.78 29.37 2.91
CA GLN A 193 7.65 28.67 2.29
C GLN A 193 7.88 28.41 0.80
N GLU A 194 8.44 29.38 0.08
CA GLU A 194 8.59 29.27 -1.37
C GLU A 194 9.70 28.31 -1.78
N ILE A 195 10.82 28.30 -1.04
CA ILE A 195 11.89 27.33 -1.27
C ILE A 195 11.47 25.91 -0.85
N GLU A 196 10.67 25.76 0.20
CA GLU A 196 10.22 24.44 0.68
C GLU A 196 9.41 23.67 -0.36
N LYS A 197 8.73 24.36 -1.27
CA LYS A 197 8.01 23.74 -2.40
C LYS A 197 8.91 22.86 -3.28
N SER A 198 10.19 23.23 -3.41
CA SER A 198 11.14 22.54 -4.31
C SER A 198 12.37 21.97 -3.59
N ALA A 199 12.59 22.30 -2.32
CA ALA A 199 13.75 21.82 -1.57
C ALA A 199 13.77 20.28 -1.42
N TYR A 200 12.60 19.66 -1.30
CA TYR A 200 12.47 18.22 -0.99
C TYR A 200 12.17 17.34 -2.21
N LEU A 201 12.38 17.83 -3.44
CA LEU A 201 12.10 17.09 -4.68
C LEU A 201 12.84 15.75 -4.76
N ARG A 202 14.02 15.63 -4.14
CA ARG A 202 14.76 14.37 -4.00
C ARG A 202 14.02 13.23 -3.31
N TYR A 203 13.02 13.53 -2.49
CA TYR A 203 12.21 12.53 -1.78
C TYR A 203 10.85 12.31 -2.46
N GLN A 204 10.60 12.95 -3.60
CA GLN A 204 9.39 12.81 -4.36
C GLN A 204 9.68 12.00 -5.63
N THR A 205 9.05 10.86 -5.78
CA THR A 205 9.12 10.05 -6.99
C THR A 205 8.17 10.55 -8.07
N GLU A 206 8.50 10.31 -9.33
CA GLU A 206 7.66 10.62 -10.47
C GLU A 206 7.90 9.65 -11.65
N VAL A 207 6.94 9.61 -12.56
CA VAL A 207 7.15 9.07 -13.91
C VAL A 207 7.25 10.25 -14.88
N ASN A 208 8.48 10.60 -15.21
CA ASN A 208 8.82 11.71 -16.09
C ASN A 208 8.63 11.32 -17.57
N ASN A 209 8.14 12.25 -18.39
CA ASN A 209 7.92 12.03 -19.84
C ASN A 209 8.59 13.13 -20.69
N ASP A 210 9.69 13.70 -20.21
CA ASP A 210 10.37 14.80 -20.88
C ASP A 210 11.09 14.34 -22.15
N TRP A 211 11.68 13.15 -22.11
CA TRP A 211 12.60 12.64 -23.13
C TRP A 211 11.89 11.71 -24.13
N THR A 212 12.35 11.77 -25.37
CA THR A 212 11.85 10.92 -26.46
C THR A 212 12.66 9.64 -26.60
N PHE A 213 12.13 8.67 -27.35
CA PHE A 213 12.83 7.44 -27.69
C PHE A 213 14.22 7.71 -28.28
N ASP A 214 14.29 8.60 -29.27
CA ASP A 214 15.54 8.92 -29.97
C ASP A 214 16.56 9.57 -29.02
N GLU A 215 16.12 10.48 -28.15
CA GLU A 215 17.02 11.16 -27.20
C GLU A 215 17.58 10.20 -26.14
N LEU A 216 16.79 9.23 -25.68
CA LEU A 216 17.26 8.21 -24.73
C LEU A 216 18.20 7.21 -25.38
N LYS A 217 17.90 6.76 -26.61
CA LYS A 217 18.71 5.79 -27.34
C LYS A 217 20.01 6.39 -27.89
N ASN A 218 19.91 7.55 -28.51
CA ASN A 218 20.98 8.17 -29.29
C ASN A 218 21.60 9.39 -28.62
N GLY A 219 21.06 9.88 -27.51
CA GLY A 219 21.51 11.11 -26.84
C GLY A 219 21.00 12.38 -27.52
N VAL A 220 21.30 13.53 -26.91
CA VAL A 220 20.87 14.84 -27.41
C VAL A 220 22.00 15.50 -28.18
N ILE A 221 21.80 15.81 -29.45
CA ILE A 221 22.78 16.57 -30.26
C ILE A 221 22.53 18.06 -30.07
N ALA A 222 23.52 18.80 -29.55
CA ALA A 222 23.37 20.22 -29.30
C ALA A 222 23.30 21.05 -30.59
N ASN A 223 22.25 21.86 -30.76
CA ASN A 223 22.09 22.75 -31.92
C ASN A 223 22.99 24.00 -31.85
N ASP A 224 23.47 24.35 -30.65
CA ASP A 224 24.33 25.50 -30.36
C ASP A 224 25.26 25.19 -29.17
N ASP A 225 26.17 26.11 -28.84
CA ASP A 225 26.99 26.03 -27.64
C ASP A 225 26.13 26.18 -26.37
N ILE A 226 26.10 25.14 -25.54
CA ILE A 226 25.28 25.08 -24.33
C ILE A 226 26.14 25.39 -23.11
N LYS A 227 25.83 26.50 -22.42
CA LYS A 227 26.52 26.96 -21.21
C LYS A 227 25.49 27.34 -20.13
N VAL A 228 25.87 27.14 -18.88
CA VAL A 228 25.07 27.52 -17.71
C VAL A 228 25.94 28.32 -16.75
N THR A 229 25.46 29.48 -16.31
CA THR A 229 26.13 30.28 -15.29
C THR A 229 25.61 29.89 -13.91
N ILE A 230 26.49 29.40 -13.04
CA ILE A 230 26.20 29.05 -11.65
C ILE A 230 27.11 29.87 -10.75
N ASP A 231 26.54 30.65 -9.83
CA ASP A 231 27.28 31.54 -8.92
C ASP A 231 28.31 32.44 -9.64
N GLY A 232 27.92 32.98 -10.80
CA GLY A 232 28.77 33.85 -11.62
C GLY A 232 29.88 33.13 -12.39
N LYS A 233 29.91 31.79 -12.38
CA LYS A 233 30.86 30.97 -13.15
C LYS A 233 30.17 30.24 -14.28
N ASP A 234 30.70 30.37 -15.48
CA ASP A 234 30.19 29.65 -16.65
C ASP A 234 30.67 28.20 -16.66
N LYS A 235 29.72 27.27 -16.69
CA LYS A 235 29.95 25.85 -16.91
C LYS A 235 29.52 25.50 -18.32
N GLN A 236 30.48 25.12 -19.16
CA GLN A 236 30.18 24.59 -20.49
C GLN A 236 29.62 23.17 -20.36
N ILE A 237 28.44 22.93 -20.94
CA ILE A 237 27.76 21.63 -20.94
C ILE A 237 28.10 20.86 -22.22
N ALA A 238 27.99 21.51 -23.37
CA ALA A 238 28.30 20.94 -24.68
C ALA A 238 28.65 22.03 -25.70
N LYS A 239 29.44 21.67 -26.71
CA LYS A 239 29.63 22.49 -27.92
C LYS A 239 28.58 22.14 -28.97
N LYS A 240 28.32 23.06 -29.90
CA LYS A 240 27.48 22.78 -31.07
C LYS A 240 27.90 21.49 -31.79
N GLY A 241 26.94 20.62 -32.07
CA GLY A 241 27.13 19.32 -32.72
C GLY A 241 27.61 18.21 -31.79
N GLN A 242 27.94 18.49 -30.53
CA GLN A 242 28.34 17.47 -29.56
C GLN A 242 27.11 16.71 -29.04
N LYS A 243 27.27 15.38 -28.89
CA LYS A 243 26.28 14.52 -28.25
C LYS A 243 26.36 14.65 -26.72
N ILE A 244 25.23 14.91 -26.09
CA ILE A 244 25.03 14.88 -24.65
C ILE A 244 24.41 13.52 -24.29
N ASN A 245 25.13 12.73 -23.50
CA ASN A 245 24.66 11.43 -23.03
C ASN A 245 23.79 11.58 -21.78
N LEU A 246 22.51 11.24 -21.87
CA LEU A 246 21.56 11.37 -20.75
C LEU A 246 21.88 10.45 -19.57
N ARG A 247 22.54 9.30 -19.79
CA ARG A 247 23.03 8.44 -18.72
C ARG A 247 24.14 9.12 -17.93
N GLU A 248 25.10 9.72 -18.61
CA GLU A 248 26.20 10.43 -17.96
C GLU A 248 25.72 11.71 -17.27
N GLN A 249 24.74 12.39 -17.86
CA GLN A 249 24.26 13.68 -17.36
C GLN A 249 23.26 13.55 -16.21
N PHE A 250 22.34 12.58 -16.27
CA PHE A 250 21.23 12.44 -15.33
C PHE A 250 21.10 11.05 -14.70
N GLY A 251 21.91 10.07 -15.11
CA GLY A 251 21.87 8.71 -14.56
C GLY A 251 20.80 7.81 -15.17
N PHE A 252 20.11 8.23 -16.24
CA PHE A 252 19.06 7.42 -16.85
C PHE A 252 19.63 6.18 -17.55
N GLU A 253 19.09 5.01 -17.20
CA GLU A 253 19.57 3.72 -17.70
C GLU A 253 18.38 2.85 -18.14
N GLU A 254 18.50 2.25 -19.33
CA GLU A 254 17.49 1.37 -19.92
C GLU A 254 17.38 0.07 -19.10
N ASN A 255 16.16 -0.46 -18.96
CA ASN A 255 15.82 -1.60 -18.11
C ASN A 255 16.19 -1.40 -16.63
N VAL A 256 16.33 -0.14 -16.21
CA VAL A 256 16.50 0.26 -14.81
C VAL A 256 15.51 1.38 -14.49
N HIS A 257 15.54 2.44 -15.29
CA HIS A 257 14.72 3.64 -15.12
C HIS A 257 13.63 3.79 -16.18
N TYR A 258 13.82 3.18 -17.36
CA TYR A 258 12.87 3.21 -18.46
C TYR A 258 13.00 1.94 -19.31
N VAL A 259 12.00 1.66 -20.15
CA VAL A 259 12.03 0.54 -21.10
C VAL A 259 11.68 1.10 -22.48
N LEU A 260 12.52 0.85 -23.48
CA LEU A 260 12.23 1.29 -24.84
C LEU A 260 11.28 0.29 -25.53
N PRO A 261 10.27 0.76 -26.29
CA PRO A 261 9.50 -0.09 -27.18
C PRO A 261 10.39 -0.79 -28.21
N LYS A 262 9.99 -1.99 -28.63
CA LYS A 262 10.67 -2.73 -29.71
C LYS A 262 10.47 -1.96 -31.01
N GLU A 263 11.47 -1.93 -31.90
CA GLU A 263 11.43 -1.12 -33.13
C GLU A 263 10.29 -1.52 -34.10
N ASP A 264 9.78 -2.74 -33.99
CA ASP A 264 8.66 -3.29 -34.75
C ASP A 264 7.29 -3.11 -34.05
N SER A 265 7.23 -2.42 -32.92
CA SER A 265 5.98 -2.17 -32.20
C SER A 265 5.05 -1.19 -32.91
N ILE A 266 3.76 -1.26 -32.58
CA ILE A 266 2.69 -0.44 -33.18
C ILE A 266 3.00 1.06 -33.02
N GLU A 267 3.65 1.43 -31.93
CA GLU A 267 4.06 2.80 -31.61
C GLU A 267 4.99 3.38 -32.69
N HIS A 268 5.94 2.58 -33.19
CA HIS A 268 6.85 3.00 -34.27
C HIS A 268 6.20 2.97 -35.66
N THR A 269 5.08 2.27 -35.83
CA THR A 269 4.35 2.24 -37.11
C THR A 269 3.47 3.47 -37.34
N HIS A 270 3.04 4.15 -36.28
CA HIS A 270 2.16 5.32 -36.35
C HIS A 270 2.86 6.65 -36.08
N ASP A 271 3.84 6.67 -35.18
CA ASP A 271 4.54 7.88 -34.77
C ASP A 271 6.02 7.87 -35.18
N LYS A 272 6.59 9.05 -35.43
CA LYS A 272 8.05 9.17 -35.61
C LYS A 272 8.73 8.91 -34.26
N THR A 273 9.84 8.17 -34.25
CA THR A 273 10.66 7.89 -33.04
C THR A 273 10.97 9.15 -32.22
N SER A 274 11.22 10.28 -32.89
CA SER A 274 11.50 11.58 -32.26
C SER A 274 10.28 12.23 -31.57
N GLN A 275 9.09 11.66 -31.69
CA GLN A 275 7.84 12.15 -31.08
C GLN A 275 7.36 11.25 -29.94
N ILE A 276 7.81 9.99 -29.90
CA ILE A 276 7.43 9.02 -28.87
C ILE A 276 8.11 9.43 -27.55
N LYS A 277 7.32 9.93 -26.59
CA LYS A 277 7.79 10.21 -25.22
C LYS A 277 7.88 8.91 -24.43
N ILE A 278 9.00 8.73 -23.74
CA ILE A 278 9.26 7.52 -22.97
C ILE A 278 9.08 7.82 -21.47
N PRO A 279 8.23 7.05 -20.77
CA PRO A 279 8.12 7.11 -19.32
C PRO A 279 9.42 6.69 -18.63
N ILE A 280 9.93 7.55 -17.75
CA ILE A 280 11.14 7.32 -16.95
C ILE A 280 10.78 7.42 -15.47
N PHE A 281 11.04 6.37 -14.70
CA PHE A 281 10.89 6.40 -13.26
C PHE A 281 12.09 7.08 -12.59
N THR A 282 11.86 8.24 -11.99
CA THR A 282 12.90 9.06 -11.34
C THR A 282 12.38 9.67 -10.05
N THR A 283 13.23 10.37 -9.32
CA THR A 283 12.74 11.43 -8.42
C THR A 283 12.53 12.73 -9.18
N LYS A 284 11.77 13.65 -8.59
CA LYS A 284 11.59 15.01 -9.12
C LYS A 284 12.84 15.89 -8.98
N SER A 285 13.87 15.39 -8.29
CA SER A 285 15.12 16.15 -8.12
C SER A 285 15.77 16.41 -9.47
N PHE A 286 16.38 17.58 -9.61
CA PHE A 286 17.23 17.88 -10.75
C PHE A 286 18.67 17.37 -10.53
N VAL A 287 19.05 17.13 -9.27
CA VAL A 287 20.40 16.70 -8.88
C VAL A 287 20.62 15.25 -9.28
N LYS A 288 21.65 15.00 -10.10
CA LYS A 288 21.94 13.68 -10.69
C LYS A 288 22.01 12.57 -9.64
N GLU A 289 22.72 12.78 -8.54
CA GLU A 289 22.95 11.79 -7.48
C GLU A 289 21.64 11.38 -6.78
N PHE A 290 20.63 12.25 -6.83
CA PHE A 290 19.34 12.02 -6.17
C PHE A 290 18.21 11.74 -7.16
N LYS A 291 18.49 11.66 -8.47
CA LYS A 291 17.49 11.29 -9.48
C LYS A 291 17.10 9.82 -9.46
N ASP A 292 18.01 8.93 -9.05
CA ASP A 292 17.74 7.48 -8.97
C ASP A 292 16.82 7.17 -7.76
N PRO A 293 15.58 6.72 -7.99
CA PRO A 293 14.63 6.39 -6.94
C PRO A 293 14.88 5.01 -6.32
N LEU A 294 15.71 4.15 -6.94
CA LEU A 294 15.96 2.78 -6.50
C LEU A 294 16.71 2.73 -5.16
N ARG A 295 17.37 3.82 -4.76
CA ARG A 295 17.97 3.96 -3.43
C ARG A 295 16.96 3.81 -2.28
N PHE A 296 15.66 4.01 -2.55
CA PHE A 296 14.61 3.84 -1.56
C PHE A 296 14.16 2.40 -1.37
N ILE A 297 14.55 1.48 -2.27
CA ILE A 297 14.10 0.08 -2.21
C ILE A 297 14.56 -0.61 -0.93
N LYS A 298 15.81 -0.42 -0.50
CA LYS A 298 16.34 -1.03 0.73
C LYS A 298 15.58 -0.58 1.98
N PRO A 299 15.46 0.73 2.27
CA PRO A 299 14.60 1.21 3.35
C PRO A 299 13.16 0.71 3.24
N TRP A 300 12.60 0.68 2.03
CA TRP A 300 11.22 0.24 1.80
C TRP A 300 11.01 -1.26 2.05
N LEU A 301 11.98 -2.11 1.69
CA LEU A 301 11.97 -3.54 2.02
C LEU A 301 12.05 -3.78 3.52
N ALA A 302 12.80 -2.94 4.26
CA ALA A 302 12.88 -3.02 5.71
C ALA A 302 11.51 -2.79 6.39
N GLU A 303 10.58 -2.09 5.72
CA GLU A 303 9.18 -1.90 6.15
C GLU A 303 8.30 -3.15 5.94
N LYS A 304 8.84 -4.26 5.40
CA LYS A 304 8.12 -5.53 5.12
C LYS A 304 6.81 -5.35 4.35
N GLN A 305 6.84 -4.47 3.36
CA GLN A 305 5.68 -4.22 2.50
C GLN A 305 5.28 -5.47 1.73
N ALA A 306 3.98 -5.60 1.47
CA ALA A 306 3.43 -6.69 0.69
C ALA A 306 2.40 -6.15 -0.31
N ILE A 307 2.15 -6.89 -1.38
CA ILE A 307 0.98 -6.65 -2.24
C ILE A 307 -0.11 -7.62 -1.86
N LEU A 308 -1.31 -7.08 -1.71
CA LEU A 308 -2.51 -7.86 -1.43
C LEU A 308 -3.46 -7.81 -2.61
N SER A 309 -3.89 -9.00 -3.00
CA SER A 309 -5.06 -9.17 -3.85
C SER A 309 -6.19 -9.75 -3.03
N GLU A 310 -7.38 -9.18 -3.17
CA GLU A 310 -8.57 -9.60 -2.43
C GLU A 310 -9.70 -10.00 -3.36
N PHE A 311 -10.42 -11.03 -2.93
CA PHE A 311 -11.69 -11.46 -3.48
C PHE A 311 -12.68 -11.62 -2.32
N SER A 312 -13.90 -11.13 -2.48
CA SER A 312 -14.89 -11.08 -1.38
C SER A 312 -16.14 -11.88 -1.70
N LEU A 313 -16.66 -12.56 -0.67
CA LEU A 313 -18.01 -13.10 -0.64
C LEU A 313 -18.71 -12.49 0.58
N SER A 314 -19.99 -12.17 0.43
CA SER A 314 -20.89 -11.63 1.45
C SER A 314 -21.41 -12.67 2.46
N ALA A 315 -21.33 -13.97 2.16
CA ALA A 315 -21.66 -15.04 3.09
C ALA A 315 -20.93 -14.89 4.43
N LYS A 316 -21.67 -14.95 5.53
CA LYS A 316 -21.12 -14.76 6.88
C LYS A 316 -21.84 -15.58 7.94
N GLN A 317 -21.15 -15.83 9.05
CA GLN A 317 -21.73 -16.47 10.22
C GLN A 317 -22.90 -15.69 10.80
N ASP A 318 -23.82 -16.41 11.45
CA ASP A 318 -24.84 -15.79 12.28
C ASP A 318 -24.27 -15.50 13.67
N GLU A 319 -24.33 -14.25 14.11
CA GLU A 319 -23.80 -13.79 15.40
C GLU A 319 -24.55 -14.41 16.61
N SER A 320 -25.72 -15.02 16.42
CA SER A 320 -26.46 -15.68 17.50
C SER A 320 -25.95 -17.08 17.85
N GLY A 321 -25.04 -17.66 17.08
CA GLY A 321 -24.34 -18.88 17.46
C GLY A 321 -23.81 -19.72 16.30
N ALA A 322 -22.70 -20.43 16.56
CA ALA A 322 -21.96 -21.18 15.54
C ALA A 322 -22.77 -22.29 14.85
N ASN A 323 -23.75 -22.87 15.54
CA ASN A 323 -24.60 -23.94 14.99
C ASN A 323 -25.70 -23.43 14.05
N LYS A 324 -25.94 -22.12 13.98
CA LYS A 324 -26.97 -21.54 13.11
C LYS A 324 -26.51 -21.55 11.64
N PRO A 325 -27.45 -21.68 10.69
CA PRO A 325 -27.13 -21.51 9.28
C PRO A 325 -26.52 -20.13 9.03
N TRP A 326 -25.57 -20.05 8.10
CA TRP A 326 -24.95 -18.77 7.74
C TRP A 326 -25.94 -17.85 7.02
N LYS A 327 -25.69 -16.55 7.12
CA LYS A 327 -26.43 -15.54 6.36
C LYS A 327 -25.83 -15.46 4.96
N VAL A 328 -26.66 -15.77 3.96
CA VAL A 328 -26.30 -15.78 2.54
C VAL A 328 -27.36 -15.04 1.73
N ASN A 329 -26.99 -14.53 0.55
CA ASN A 329 -27.94 -13.91 -0.37
C ASN A 329 -28.09 -14.74 -1.65
N LYS A 330 -29.25 -14.62 -2.31
CA LYS A 330 -29.57 -15.37 -3.53
C LYS A 330 -28.57 -15.11 -4.66
N ASP A 331 -28.24 -13.83 -4.89
CA ASP A 331 -27.35 -13.41 -5.97
C ASP A 331 -25.98 -14.07 -5.88
N GLU A 332 -25.40 -14.16 -4.69
CA GLU A 332 -24.13 -14.82 -4.45
C GLU A 332 -24.20 -16.33 -4.71
N ILE A 333 -25.26 -17.02 -4.25
CA ILE A 333 -25.43 -18.45 -4.56
C ILE A 333 -25.55 -18.67 -6.06
N ILE A 334 -26.32 -17.82 -6.75
CA ILE A 334 -26.46 -17.86 -8.20
C ILE A 334 -25.09 -17.66 -8.86
N LYS A 335 -24.31 -16.67 -8.42
CA LYS A 335 -22.98 -16.38 -8.96
C LYS A 335 -21.98 -17.52 -8.74
N LEU A 336 -21.98 -18.15 -7.57
CA LEU A 336 -21.12 -19.29 -7.26
C LEU A 336 -21.44 -20.51 -8.12
N LEU A 337 -22.73 -20.76 -8.37
CA LEU A 337 -23.24 -21.86 -9.19
C LEU A 337 -23.43 -21.50 -10.68
N LYS A 338 -22.98 -20.31 -11.11
CA LYS A 338 -23.07 -19.88 -12.50
C LYS A 338 -21.91 -20.44 -13.31
N PHE A 339 -22.23 -21.07 -14.44
CA PHE A 339 -21.25 -21.44 -15.44
C PHE A 339 -20.75 -20.21 -16.20
N SER A 340 -19.43 -20.05 -16.26
CA SER A 340 -18.76 -18.98 -17.00
C SER A 340 -17.62 -19.57 -17.86
N ALA A 341 -17.32 -18.91 -18.98
CA ALA A 341 -16.22 -19.29 -19.85
C ALA A 341 -14.92 -18.60 -19.40
N TYR A 342 -13.84 -19.37 -19.32
CA TYR A 342 -12.50 -18.91 -18.97
C TYR A 342 -11.51 -19.33 -20.05
N GLU A 343 -10.50 -18.51 -20.31
CA GLU A 343 -9.45 -18.84 -21.29
C GLU A 343 -8.50 -19.91 -20.70
N THR A 344 -8.14 -20.93 -21.48
CA THR A 344 -7.13 -21.92 -21.07
C THR A 344 -5.72 -21.40 -21.33
N ASN A 345 -4.73 -21.95 -20.60
CA ASN A 345 -3.30 -21.65 -20.80
C ASN A 345 -2.79 -22.22 -22.15
N GLY A 346 -3.10 -21.54 -23.26
CA GLY A 346 -2.59 -21.82 -24.60
C GLY A 346 -1.95 -20.57 -25.21
N THR A 347 -1.06 -20.74 -26.18
CA THR A 347 -0.41 -19.63 -26.90
C THR A 347 -1.13 -19.38 -28.23
N GLY A 348 -1.26 -18.11 -28.62
CA GLY A 348 -1.81 -17.72 -29.93
C GLY A 348 -3.19 -18.35 -30.26
N LYS A 349 -3.26 -19.12 -31.35
CA LYS A 349 -4.49 -19.72 -31.90
C LYS A 349 -4.99 -20.94 -31.12
N ASP A 350 -4.23 -21.45 -30.15
CA ASP A 350 -4.57 -22.64 -29.35
C ASP A 350 -5.32 -22.32 -28.05
N LYS A 351 -5.62 -21.03 -27.79
CA LYS A 351 -6.45 -20.61 -26.65
C LYS A 351 -7.86 -21.19 -26.78
N LYS A 352 -8.20 -22.12 -25.90
CA LYS A 352 -9.53 -22.72 -25.80
C LYS A 352 -10.30 -22.05 -24.67
N GLN A 353 -11.62 -22.14 -24.73
CA GLN A 353 -12.49 -21.76 -23.61
C GLN A 353 -12.86 -22.99 -22.81
N GLU A 354 -12.66 -22.91 -21.50
CA GLU A 354 -13.13 -23.89 -20.54
C GLU A 354 -14.33 -23.31 -19.79
N ILE A 355 -15.41 -24.08 -19.68
CA ILE A 355 -16.60 -23.68 -18.95
C ILE A 355 -16.53 -24.27 -17.55
N LYS A 356 -16.55 -23.41 -16.54
CA LYS A 356 -16.43 -23.76 -15.12
C LYS A 356 -17.49 -23.02 -14.30
N LEU A 357 -17.82 -23.56 -13.12
CA LEU A 357 -18.63 -22.82 -12.16
C LEU A 357 -17.79 -21.70 -11.53
N GLY A 358 -18.46 -20.61 -11.14
CA GLY A 358 -17.80 -19.51 -10.45
C GLY A 358 -17.00 -19.95 -9.22
N ILE A 359 -17.54 -20.91 -8.46
CA ILE A 359 -16.87 -21.47 -7.28
C ILE A 359 -15.56 -22.21 -7.59
N ASP A 360 -15.42 -22.80 -8.78
CA ASP A 360 -14.22 -23.56 -9.16
C ASP A 360 -12.99 -22.63 -9.29
N GLY A 361 -13.20 -21.35 -9.62
CA GLY A 361 -12.12 -20.38 -9.76
C GLY A 361 -11.53 -19.86 -8.43
N LEU A 362 -12.23 -20.03 -7.31
CA LEU A 362 -11.85 -19.41 -6.03
C LEU A 362 -10.54 -19.96 -5.46
N LYS A 363 -10.28 -21.27 -5.62
CA LYS A 363 -9.05 -21.91 -5.14
C LYS A 363 -7.81 -21.37 -5.86
N ASP A 364 -7.95 -21.12 -7.16
CA ASP A 364 -6.84 -20.73 -8.02
C ASP A 364 -6.68 -19.22 -8.16
N PHE A 365 -7.53 -18.41 -7.51
CA PHE A 365 -7.39 -16.96 -7.51
C PHE A 365 -5.96 -16.60 -7.09
N ALA A 366 -5.25 -15.88 -7.94
CA ALA A 366 -3.87 -15.50 -7.67
C ALA A 366 -3.72 -13.98 -7.65
N GLY A 367 -4.69 -13.28 -8.26
CA GLY A 367 -4.71 -11.85 -8.43
C GLY A 367 -3.40 -11.37 -9.03
N PHE A 368 -2.85 -10.33 -8.40
CA PHE A 368 -1.66 -9.66 -8.89
C PHE A 368 -0.37 -10.49 -8.81
N SER A 369 -0.31 -11.52 -7.94
CA SER A 369 0.90 -12.33 -7.76
C SER A 369 1.40 -13.01 -9.05
N THR A 370 0.52 -13.16 -10.03
CA THR A 370 0.81 -13.75 -11.35
C THR A 370 1.78 -12.90 -12.17
N LEU A 371 1.79 -11.58 -11.94
CA LEU A 371 2.65 -10.62 -12.63
C LEU A 371 4.01 -10.45 -11.93
N ILE A 372 4.14 -10.97 -10.70
CA ILE A 372 5.32 -10.86 -9.83
C ILE A 372 5.91 -12.26 -9.59
N LYS A 373 6.38 -12.89 -10.65
CA LYS A 373 7.10 -14.16 -10.54
C LYS A 373 8.56 -13.91 -10.17
N ASP A 374 9.03 -14.60 -9.14
CA ASP A 374 10.36 -14.46 -8.54
C ASP A 374 11.53 -14.81 -9.47
N GLN A 375 11.25 -15.46 -10.62
CA GLN A 375 12.28 -16.05 -11.48
C GLN A 375 12.46 -15.36 -12.84
N ASP A 376 11.58 -14.43 -13.22
CA ASP A 376 11.69 -13.73 -14.49
C ASP A 376 12.46 -12.43 -14.31
N LYS A 377 13.74 -12.44 -14.74
CA LYS A 377 14.56 -11.23 -14.92
C LYS A 377 14.11 -10.38 -16.12
N SER A 378 13.04 -10.78 -16.81
CA SER A 378 12.57 -10.09 -18.00
C SER A 378 11.48 -9.07 -17.64
N SER A 379 11.47 -7.98 -18.43
CA SER A 379 10.34 -7.04 -18.49
C SER A 379 9.11 -7.66 -19.16
N GLU A 380 9.24 -8.85 -19.78
CA GLU A 380 8.21 -9.42 -20.64
C GLU A 380 7.05 -10.02 -19.85
N ILE A 381 5.83 -9.77 -20.36
CA ILE A 381 4.60 -10.37 -19.87
C ILE A 381 4.22 -11.52 -20.80
N THR A 382 4.18 -12.73 -20.28
CA THR A 382 3.86 -13.91 -21.09
C THR A 382 2.36 -13.98 -21.40
N ASP A 383 1.99 -14.70 -22.45
CA ASP A 383 0.57 -14.95 -22.77
C ASP A 383 -0.16 -15.70 -21.64
N GLN A 384 0.57 -16.52 -20.87
CA GLN A 384 0.03 -17.21 -19.69
C GLN A 384 -0.32 -16.22 -18.57
N ASP A 385 0.51 -15.20 -18.36
CA ASP A 385 0.26 -14.16 -17.36
C ASP A 385 -0.95 -13.33 -17.73
N GLU A 386 -1.07 -12.95 -19.01
CA GLU A 386 -2.23 -12.25 -19.53
C GLU A 386 -3.52 -13.06 -19.35
N THR A 387 -3.47 -14.34 -19.74
CA THR A 387 -4.61 -15.27 -19.64
C THR A 387 -5.08 -15.40 -18.19
N LYS A 388 -4.14 -15.57 -17.26
CA LYS A 388 -4.45 -15.71 -15.84
C LYS A 388 -5.02 -14.42 -15.25
N ALA A 389 -4.45 -13.25 -15.57
CA ALA A 389 -4.97 -11.96 -15.13
C ALA A 389 -6.38 -11.69 -15.66
N LYS A 390 -6.65 -11.97 -16.95
CA LYS A 390 -8.00 -11.87 -17.53
C LYS A 390 -9.00 -12.76 -16.79
N ASN A 391 -8.63 -14.02 -16.55
CA ASN A 391 -9.49 -14.96 -15.84
C ASN A 391 -9.79 -14.51 -14.41
N ASP A 392 -8.80 -13.96 -13.70
CA ASP A 392 -9.03 -13.42 -12.35
C ASP A 392 -9.93 -12.17 -12.37
N LYS A 393 -9.77 -11.27 -13.35
CA LYS A 393 -10.70 -10.14 -13.58
C LYS A 393 -12.13 -10.62 -13.86
N LEU A 394 -12.29 -11.60 -14.75
CA LEU A 394 -13.59 -12.20 -15.06
C LEU A 394 -14.20 -12.88 -13.84
N LEU A 395 -13.40 -13.61 -13.06
CA LEU A 395 -13.83 -14.24 -11.82
C LEU A 395 -14.36 -13.21 -10.82
N ILE A 396 -13.64 -12.11 -10.59
CA ILE A 396 -14.08 -11.03 -9.70
C ILE A 396 -15.41 -10.44 -10.20
N ASN A 397 -15.49 -10.07 -11.48
CA ASN A 397 -16.72 -9.47 -12.04
C ASN A 397 -17.93 -10.40 -11.97
N ASN A 398 -17.70 -11.71 -12.14
CA ASN A 398 -18.79 -12.68 -12.21
C ASN A 398 -19.21 -13.21 -10.83
N VAL A 399 -18.30 -13.24 -9.85
CA VAL A 399 -18.50 -13.99 -8.60
C VAL A 399 -18.33 -13.15 -7.34
N SER A 400 -17.45 -12.16 -7.33
CA SER A 400 -17.16 -11.38 -6.12
C SER A 400 -18.35 -10.52 -5.70
N SER A 401 -18.51 -10.33 -4.39
CA SER A 401 -19.46 -9.37 -3.83
C SER A 401 -18.96 -7.92 -3.93
N ASP A 402 -17.65 -7.71 -4.11
CA ASP A 402 -17.01 -6.41 -4.39
C ASP A 402 -16.21 -6.51 -5.69
N THR A 403 -16.59 -5.73 -6.70
CA THR A 403 -15.95 -5.73 -8.03
C THR A 403 -15.04 -4.52 -8.23
N ALA A 404 -14.87 -3.64 -7.24
CA ALA A 404 -14.14 -2.38 -7.40
C ALA A 404 -12.67 -2.57 -7.80
N ASN A 405 -12.05 -3.70 -7.42
CA ASN A 405 -10.68 -4.05 -7.75
C ASN A 405 -10.54 -4.96 -8.99
N ALA A 406 -11.62 -5.29 -9.71
CA ALA A 406 -11.58 -6.21 -10.84
C ALA A 406 -10.65 -5.72 -11.97
N ASN A 407 -10.68 -4.42 -12.28
CA ASN A 407 -9.81 -3.82 -13.30
C ASN A 407 -8.32 -3.85 -12.92
N LYS A 408 -7.99 -4.08 -11.65
CA LYS A 408 -6.63 -4.27 -11.14
C LYS A 408 -6.36 -5.72 -10.76
N PHE A 409 -7.13 -6.67 -11.33
CA PHE A 409 -6.96 -8.11 -11.11
C PHE A 409 -7.02 -8.50 -9.62
N GLY A 410 -7.82 -7.78 -8.84
CA GLY A 410 -7.96 -8.01 -7.40
C GLY A 410 -6.99 -7.22 -6.52
N SER A 411 -6.00 -6.53 -7.09
CA SER A 411 -4.99 -5.77 -6.33
C SER A 411 -5.63 -4.64 -5.53
N LYS A 412 -5.32 -4.61 -4.22
CA LYS A 412 -5.54 -3.45 -3.33
C LYS A 412 -4.30 -2.54 -3.27
N GLY A 413 -3.25 -2.87 -4.03
CA GLY A 413 -1.97 -2.16 -4.03
C GLY A 413 -1.02 -2.66 -2.94
N PHE A 414 -0.01 -1.85 -2.64
CA PHE A 414 0.91 -2.10 -1.53
C PHE A 414 0.20 -1.89 -0.20
N ILE A 415 0.34 -2.85 0.71
CA ILE A 415 -0.14 -2.68 2.07
C ILE A 415 1.00 -2.22 2.96
N ASN A 416 0.74 -1.11 3.62
CA ASN A 416 1.50 -0.68 4.77
C ASN A 416 0.89 -1.28 6.05
N LEU A 417 1.70 -2.07 6.76
CA LEU A 417 1.27 -2.76 7.98
C LEU A 417 1.08 -1.80 9.16
N ASP A 418 1.84 -0.70 9.25
CA ASP A 418 1.64 0.35 10.27
C ASP A 418 0.30 1.08 10.06
N GLN A 419 -0.02 1.39 8.79
CA GLN A 419 -1.34 1.94 8.44
C GLN A 419 -2.46 0.94 8.73
N THR A 420 -2.22 -0.35 8.46
CA THR A 420 -3.22 -1.39 8.73
C THR A 420 -3.45 -1.54 10.22
N ILE A 421 -2.40 -1.54 11.05
CA ILE A 421 -2.52 -1.54 12.52
C ILE A 421 -3.28 -0.31 13.00
N SER A 422 -3.15 0.83 12.33
CA SER A 422 -3.89 2.06 12.68
C SER A 422 -5.40 1.94 12.46
N SER A 423 -5.88 0.96 11.69
CA SER A 423 -7.31 0.66 11.51
C SER A 423 -8.05 0.47 12.83
N SER A 424 -9.31 0.91 12.91
CA SER A 424 -10.18 0.73 14.07
C SER A 424 -10.75 -0.68 14.22
N GLU A 425 -10.60 -1.54 13.20
CA GLU A 425 -11.22 -2.87 13.12
C GLU A 425 -10.19 -4.00 13.35
N PRO A 426 -10.17 -4.65 14.54
CA PRO A 426 -9.18 -5.68 14.88
C PRO A 426 -9.17 -6.89 13.97
N ALA A 427 -10.33 -7.35 13.50
CA ALA A 427 -10.40 -8.48 12.57
C ALA A 427 -9.59 -8.27 11.29
N VAL A 428 -9.51 -7.02 10.79
CA VAL A 428 -8.80 -6.69 9.56
C VAL A 428 -7.29 -6.76 9.77
N TYR A 429 -6.78 -6.07 10.80
CA TYR A 429 -5.34 -5.99 11.00
C TYR A 429 -4.75 -7.22 11.67
N LEU A 430 -5.48 -7.90 12.57
CA LEU A 430 -5.00 -9.13 13.21
C LEU A 430 -4.87 -10.27 12.19
N ASN A 431 -5.82 -10.40 11.26
CA ASN A 431 -5.74 -11.41 10.21
C ASN A 431 -4.55 -11.14 9.28
N LEU A 432 -4.40 -9.90 8.82
CA LEU A 432 -3.29 -9.55 7.94
C LEU A 432 -1.93 -9.71 8.64
N LEU A 433 -1.80 -9.25 9.89
CA LEU A 433 -0.59 -9.47 10.69
C LEU A 433 -0.30 -10.95 10.85
N SER A 434 -1.31 -11.77 11.10
CA SER A 434 -1.13 -13.23 11.19
C SER A 434 -0.59 -13.82 9.90
N ILE A 435 -1.07 -13.36 8.74
CA ILE A 435 -0.60 -13.83 7.44
C ILE A 435 0.83 -13.35 7.18
N VAL A 436 1.13 -12.09 7.48
CA VAL A 436 2.46 -11.52 7.18
C VAL A 436 3.54 -12.01 8.13
N LEU A 437 3.20 -12.21 9.41
CA LEU A 437 4.13 -12.67 10.45
C LEU A 437 4.36 -14.18 10.44
N ASN A 438 3.40 -14.96 9.93
CA ASN A 438 3.63 -16.39 9.73
C ASN A 438 4.62 -16.61 8.60
N ASP A 439 5.67 -17.38 8.87
CA ASP A 439 6.66 -17.73 7.86
C ASP A 439 6.00 -18.59 6.78
N ALA A 440 6.29 -18.31 5.50
CA ALA A 440 5.67 -18.99 4.36
C ALA A 440 5.89 -20.52 4.37
N ASN A 441 6.84 -21.00 5.18
CA ASN A 441 7.24 -22.40 5.31
C ASN A 441 6.62 -23.14 6.51
N GLY A 442 5.64 -22.55 7.21
CA GLY A 442 4.88 -23.28 8.24
C GLY A 442 5.69 -23.65 9.49
N SER A 443 6.84 -23.00 9.73
CA SER A 443 7.54 -23.12 11.00
C SER A 443 6.69 -22.50 12.12
N VAL A 444 6.33 -23.37 13.05
CA VAL A 444 5.31 -23.20 14.09
C VAL A 444 5.70 -22.05 15.04
N ASN A 445 4.76 -21.15 15.37
CA ASN A 445 4.71 -20.22 16.52
C ASN A 445 4.87 -18.69 16.31
N LYS A 446 5.04 -18.12 15.11
CA LYS A 446 5.33 -16.67 14.97
C LYS A 446 4.18 -15.72 14.58
N GLY A 447 3.09 -16.20 13.98
CA GLY A 447 1.91 -15.36 13.66
C GLY A 447 0.93 -15.22 14.83
N ILE A 448 -0.05 -14.32 14.70
CA ILE A 448 -1.12 -14.13 15.69
C ILE A 448 -2.12 -15.30 15.65
N TYR A 449 -2.68 -15.62 14.48
CA TYR A 449 -3.49 -16.81 14.23
C TYR A 449 -2.66 -17.88 13.53
N LYS A 450 -2.81 -19.13 13.93
CA LYS A 450 -2.30 -20.28 13.16
C LYS A 450 -3.28 -20.61 12.05
N ALA A 451 -2.85 -20.52 10.80
CA ALA A 451 -3.70 -20.86 9.66
C ALA A 451 -4.01 -22.37 9.64
N THR A 452 -5.29 -22.72 9.50
CA THR A 452 -5.75 -24.10 9.34
C THR A 452 -5.71 -24.49 7.87
N THR A 453 -4.86 -25.45 7.50
CA THR A 453 -4.80 -25.94 6.11
C THR A 453 -6.08 -26.69 5.72
N LYS A 454 -6.72 -26.27 4.63
CA LYS A 454 -7.97 -26.86 4.12
C LYS A 454 -8.03 -26.77 2.58
N GLU A 455 -7.17 -27.53 1.91
CA GLU A 455 -6.97 -27.50 0.45
C GLU A 455 -8.24 -27.77 -0.37
N ASP A 456 -9.20 -28.51 0.19
CA ASP A 456 -10.47 -28.86 -0.44
C ASP A 456 -11.63 -27.96 0.00
N LEU A 457 -11.37 -26.81 0.64
CA LEU A 457 -12.41 -25.91 1.16
C LEU A 457 -13.47 -25.57 0.10
N PHE A 458 -13.05 -25.06 -1.06
CA PHE A 458 -13.97 -24.64 -2.12
C PHE A 458 -14.58 -25.81 -2.88
N THR A 459 -13.85 -26.93 -3.02
CA THR A 459 -14.39 -28.18 -3.58
C THR A 459 -15.52 -28.71 -2.71
N ASN A 460 -15.34 -28.73 -1.39
CA ASN A 460 -16.38 -29.14 -0.44
C ASN A 460 -17.55 -28.16 -0.41
N LEU A 461 -17.28 -26.86 -0.53
CA LEU A 461 -18.34 -25.85 -0.62
C LEU A 461 -19.19 -26.07 -1.88
N LYS A 462 -18.57 -26.34 -3.04
CA LYS A 462 -19.26 -26.69 -4.28
C LYS A 462 -20.17 -27.90 -4.07
N THR A 463 -19.63 -29.01 -3.56
CA THR A 463 -20.39 -30.23 -3.31
C THR A 463 -21.61 -29.95 -2.42
N ASN A 464 -21.43 -29.19 -1.34
CA ASN A 464 -22.51 -28.89 -0.41
C ASN A 464 -23.56 -27.94 -1.01
N LEU A 465 -23.16 -26.95 -1.81
CA LEU A 465 -24.09 -26.04 -2.49
C LEU A 465 -24.87 -26.73 -3.60
N VAL A 466 -24.23 -27.59 -4.39
CA VAL A 466 -24.89 -28.40 -5.43
C VAL A 466 -25.90 -29.36 -4.80
N LYS A 467 -25.52 -30.00 -3.68
CA LYS A 467 -26.45 -30.83 -2.90
C LYS A 467 -27.65 -30.01 -2.40
N ALA A 468 -27.42 -28.84 -1.81
CA ALA A 468 -28.47 -27.96 -1.32
C ALA A 468 -29.44 -27.51 -2.44
N LEU A 469 -28.91 -27.22 -3.64
CA LEU A 469 -29.72 -26.89 -4.81
C LEU A 469 -30.55 -28.08 -5.27
N THR A 470 -29.92 -29.24 -5.47
CA THR A 470 -30.56 -30.43 -6.06
C THR A 470 -31.56 -31.10 -5.14
N GLU A 471 -31.40 -30.97 -3.82
CA GLU A 471 -32.36 -31.48 -2.83
C GLU A 471 -33.54 -30.52 -2.57
N SER A 472 -33.48 -29.29 -3.08
CA SER A 472 -34.53 -28.28 -2.91
C SER A 472 -35.85 -28.72 -3.54
N SER A 473 -36.97 -28.26 -2.98
CA SER A 473 -38.31 -28.55 -3.52
C SER A 473 -38.48 -28.05 -4.95
N GLU A 474 -37.85 -26.93 -5.31
CA GLU A 474 -37.95 -26.35 -6.65
C GLU A 474 -37.15 -27.16 -7.68
N PHE A 475 -35.97 -27.69 -7.33
CA PHE A 475 -35.22 -28.57 -8.22
C PHE A 475 -35.92 -29.92 -8.40
N LYS A 476 -36.52 -30.48 -7.33
CA LYS A 476 -37.32 -31.72 -7.44
C LYS A 476 -38.53 -31.57 -8.37
N LYS A 477 -39.14 -30.39 -8.45
CA LYS A 477 -40.20 -30.11 -9.44
C LYS A 477 -39.65 -30.16 -10.86
N LEU A 478 -38.44 -29.65 -11.10
CA LEU A 478 -37.76 -29.75 -12.39
C LEU A 478 -37.43 -31.21 -12.75
N GLU A 479 -36.99 -32.02 -11.80
CA GLU A 479 -36.74 -33.46 -12.02
C GLU A 479 -38.01 -34.20 -12.48
N VAL A 480 -39.20 -33.73 -12.06
CA VAL A 480 -40.49 -34.27 -12.51
C VAL A 480 -40.91 -33.71 -13.86
N SER A 481 -40.77 -32.40 -14.09
CA SER A 481 -41.28 -31.75 -15.31
C SER A 481 -40.35 -31.87 -16.52
N GLU A 482 -39.03 -31.91 -16.31
CA GLU A 482 -38.00 -31.91 -17.35
C GLU A 482 -36.84 -32.87 -16.97
N LYS A 483 -37.16 -34.14 -16.75
CA LYS A 483 -36.24 -35.16 -16.22
C LYS A 483 -34.86 -35.21 -16.89
N GLU A 484 -34.81 -35.27 -18.22
CA GLU A 484 -33.54 -35.34 -18.96
C GLU A 484 -32.68 -34.10 -18.74
N PHE A 485 -33.28 -32.91 -18.83
CA PHE A 485 -32.59 -31.65 -18.60
C PHE A 485 -32.08 -31.53 -17.15
N ALA A 486 -32.89 -31.95 -16.16
CA ALA A 486 -32.51 -31.96 -14.75
C ALA A 486 -31.30 -32.87 -14.49
N GLU A 487 -31.26 -34.07 -15.07
CA GLU A 487 -30.12 -35.00 -14.95
C GLU A 487 -28.87 -34.45 -15.62
N GLU A 488 -28.99 -33.86 -16.81
CA GLU A 488 -27.84 -33.25 -17.48
C GLU A 488 -27.29 -32.02 -16.71
N LEU A 489 -28.17 -31.20 -16.13
CA LEU A 489 -27.78 -30.07 -15.29
C LEU A 489 -27.08 -30.54 -14.01
N LYS A 490 -27.65 -31.55 -13.34
CA LYS A 490 -27.08 -32.17 -12.14
C LYS A 490 -25.70 -32.77 -12.41
N LYS A 491 -25.52 -33.43 -13.55
CA LYS A 491 -24.21 -33.92 -14.00
C LYS A 491 -23.23 -32.77 -14.21
N ALA A 492 -23.63 -31.74 -14.96
CA ALA A 492 -22.77 -30.58 -15.23
C ALA A 492 -22.35 -29.82 -13.96
N LEU A 493 -23.22 -29.75 -12.94
CA LEU A 493 -22.92 -29.13 -11.64
C LEU A 493 -21.86 -29.92 -10.84
N ASN A 494 -21.80 -31.24 -11.02
CA ASN A 494 -20.88 -32.13 -10.30
C ASN A 494 -19.57 -32.40 -11.05
N GLU A 495 -19.49 -32.12 -12.35
CA GLU A 495 -18.26 -32.28 -13.12
C GLU A 495 -17.21 -31.22 -12.73
N ASN A 496 -15.96 -31.66 -12.56
CA ASN A 496 -14.81 -30.78 -12.39
C ASN A 496 -14.20 -30.50 -13.76
N GLY A 497 -14.59 -29.40 -14.41
CA GLY A 497 -13.82 -28.74 -15.49
C GLY A 497 -13.40 -29.55 -16.73
N SER A 498 -13.69 -30.86 -16.85
CA SER A 498 -13.23 -31.71 -17.96
C SER A 498 -14.01 -31.49 -19.27
N GLY A 499 -14.49 -30.27 -19.50
CA GLY A 499 -15.07 -29.85 -20.77
C GLY A 499 -14.02 -29.34 -21.75
N THR A 500 -12.79 -29.86 -21.72
CA THR A 500 -11.71 -29.50 -22.65
C THR A 500 -12.17 -29.76 -24.08
N THR A 501 -12.10 -28.75 -24.96
CA THR A 501 -12.29 -28.95 -26.40
C THR A 501 -11.06 -29.69 -26.98
N SER A 502 -10.97 -31.01 -26.78
CA SER A 502 -9.99 -31.85 -27.46
C SER A 502 -10.62 -32.51 -28.68
N SER A 503 -10.25 -32.07 -29.88
CA SER A 503 -10.32 -32.90 -31.07
C SER A 503 -9.29 -34.03 -30.91
N SER A 504 -9.73 -35.20 -30.47
CA SER A 504 -8.94 -36.43 -30.59
C SER A 504 -9.69 -37.39 -31.50
N SER A 505 -9.28 -37.41 -32.77
CA SER A 505 -9.62 -38.48 -33.71
C SER A 505 -9.09 -39.80 -33.16
N SER A 506 -9.97 -40.69 -32.74
CA SER A 506 -9.63 -42.06 -32.42
C SER A 506 -9.32 -42.80 -33.72
N GLY A 507 -8.04 -43.06 -33.98
CA GLY A 507 -7.59 -43.87 -35.10
C GLY A 507 -7.84 -45.35 -34.81
N SER A 508 -9.03 -45.84 -35.13
CA SER A 508 -9.26 -47.28 -35.31
C SER A 508 -8.64 -47.71 -36.64
N ARG A 509 -7.57 -48.49 -36.57
CA ARG A 509 -6.89 -49.08 -37.72
C ARG A 509 -7.63 -50.36 -38.12
N THR A 510 -8.41 -50.31 -39.20
CA THR A 510 -8.81 -51.49 -39.96
C THR A 510 -8.66 -51.22 -41.46
N THR A 511 -8.37 -52.28 -42.19
CA THR A 511 -7.66 -52.37 -43.47
C THR A 511 -8.48 -51.96 -44.72
N ARG A 512 -7.87 -51.09 -45.55
CA ARG A 512 -7.67 -51.16 -47.02
C ARG A 512 -8.71 -51.91 -47.90
N ALA A 513 -9.37 -51.21 -48.83
CA ALA A 513 -9.27 -51.43 -50.30
C ALA A 513 -10.20 -50.53 -51.17
N ALA A 514 -9.61 -49.96 -52.23
CA ALA A 514 -10.13 -49.72 -53.59
C ALA A 514 -11.06 -48.52 -53.96
N GLU A 515 -10.50 -47.72 -54.89
CA GLU A 515 -11.09 -47.08 -56.11
C GLU A 515 -11.75 -45.67 -56.08
N GLU A 516 -11.40 -44.91 -57.13
CA GLU A 516 -11.56 -43.47 -57.42
C GLU A 516 -12.98 -43.08 -57.95
N PRO A 517 -13.21 -41.90 -58.60
CA PRO A 517 -13.32 -40.54 -58.07
C PRO A 517 -14.63 -39.81 -58.50
N ARG A 518 -14.99 -38.68 -57.84
CA ARG A 518 -15.67 -37.46 -58.39
C ARG A 518 -16.55 -36.76 -57.34
N GLY A 519 -16.51 -35.43 -57.33
CA GLY A 519 -17.62 -34.58 -56.86
C GLY A 519 -17.20 -33.36 -56.04
N ASP A 520 -17.28 -32.19 -56.67
CA ASP A 520 -17.21 -30.86 -56.05
C ASP A 520 -18.26 -30.65 -54.94
N MET A 521 -17.87 -29.91 -53.88
CA MET A 521 -18.61 -28.90 -53.09
C MET A 521 -18.32 -28.95 -51.56
N PRO A 522 -18.43 -27.79 -50.86
CA PRO A 522 -17.63 -27.46 -49.67
C PRO A 522 -18.35 -27.77 -48.34
N SER A 523 -17.60 -28.03 -47.26
CA SER A 523 -18.16 -28.03 -45.90
C SER A 523 -17.18 -27.48 -44.86
N THR A 524 -16.94 -26.17 -44.90
CA THR A 524 -16.30 -25.41 -43.81
C THR A 524 -17.34 -24.87 -42.81
N THR A 525 -18.18 -25.74 -42.23
CA THR A 525 -19.27 -25.27 -41.32
C THR A 525 -19.52 -26.09 -40.03
N SER A 526 -18.71 -27.08 -39.64
CA SER A 526 -19.06 -27.90 -38.46
C SER A 526 -18.54 -27.41 -37.10
N THR A 527 -17.49 -26.59 -37.03
CA THR A 527 -16.87 -26.22 -35.74
C THR A 527 -17.65 -25.14 -34.98
N ALA A 528 -18.11 -24.09 -35.67
CA ALA A 528 -18.82 -22.97 -35.06
C ALA A 528 -20.24 -23.33 -34.57
N ALA A 529 -20.93 -24.24 -35.27
CA ALA A 529 -22.25 -24.71 -34.87
C ALA A 529 -22.20 -25.48 -33.52
N THR A 530 -21.12 -26.21 -33.27
CA THR A 530 -20.94 -27.02 -32.06
C THR A 530 -20.63 -26.17 -30.82
N GLU A 531 -19.87 -25.07 -30.98
CA GLU A 531 -19.60 -24.11 -29.91
C GLU A 531 -20.83 -23.27 -29.56
N ALA A 532 -21.59 -22.80 -30.56
CA ALA A 532 -22.82 -22.04 -30.33
C ALA A 532 -23.88 -22.87 -29.58
N GLN A 533 -24.02 -24.15 -29.92
CA GLN A 533 -24.90 -25.08 -29.20
C GLN A 533 -24.47 -25.29 -27.74
N LYS A 534 -23.15 -25.39 -27.49
CA LYS A 534 -22.61 -25.52 -26.12
C LYS A 534 -22.86 -24.23 -25.30
N ILE A 535 -22.64 -23.05 -25.87
CA ILE A 535 -22.92 -21.77 -25.20
C ILE A 535 -24.41 -21.64 -24.85
N GLN A 536 -25.30 -21.97 -25.79
CA GLN A 536 -26.75 -21.97 -25.54
C GLN A 536 -27.14 -22.95 -24.42
N LYS A 537 -26.52 -24.13 -24.38
CA LYS A 537 -26.74 -25.13 -23.33
C LYS A 537 -26.42 -24.59 -21.93
N TYR A 538 -25.23 -24.03 -21.73
CA TYR A 538 -24.86 -23.46 -20.42
C TYR A 538 -25.61 -22.18 -20.08
N ALA A 539 -26.04 -21.39 -21.08
CA ALA A 539 -26.94 -20.26 -20.84
C ALA A 539 -28.30 -20.72 -20.31
N ARG A 540 -28.86 -21.82 -20.84
CA ARG A 540 -30.09 -22.44 -20.32
C ARG A 540 -29.90 -22.96 -18.89
N TYR A 541 -28.77 -23.60 -18.61
CA TYR A 541 -28.43 -24.04 -17.25
C TYR A 541 -28.39 -22.86 -16.27
N ASN A 542 -27.68 -21.78 -16.61
CA ASN A 542 -27.61 -20.58 -15.78
C ASN A 542 -29.00 -19.95 -15.53
N ALA A 543 -29.83 -19.88 -16.57
CA ALA A 543 -31.19 -19.36 -16.45
C ALA A 543 -32.05 -20.21 -15.51
N GLU A 544 -31.96 -21.54 -15.61
CA GLU A 544 -32.73 -22.43 -14.76
C GLU A 544 -32.22 -22.43 -13.31
N ILE A 545 -30.91 -22.43 -13.07
CA ILE A 545 -30.32 -22.27 -11.73
C ILE A 545 -30.85 -20.99 -11.07
N LYS A 546 -30.80 -19.87 -11.79
CA LYS A 546 -31.34 -18.60 -11.32
C LYS A 546 -32.84 -18.70 -10.99
N LYS A 547 -33.64 -19.25 -11.90
CA LYS A 547 -35.08 -19.42 -11.72
C LYS A 547 -35.43 -20.28 -10.52
N ILE A 548 -34.68 -21.35 -10.27
CA ILE A 548 -34.86 -22.21 -9.09
C ILE A 548 -34.56 -21.43 -7.81
N ILE A 549 -33.41 -20.74 -7.75
CA ILE A 549 -32.99 -19.99 -6.55
C ILE A 549 -33.91 -18.79 -6.28
N ASP A 550 -34.37 -18.09 -7.31
CA ASP A 550 -35.28 -16.94 -7.17
C ASP A 550 -36.63 -17.36 -6.57
N LYS A 551 -37.12 -18.56 -6.88
CA LYS A 551 -38.35 -19.14 -6.35
C LYS A 551 -38.26 -19.63 -4.91
N ILE A 552 -37.06 -19.83 -4.36
CA ILE A 552 -36.89 -20.19 -2.96
C ILE A 552 -37.26 -18.99 -2.09
N ASP A 553 -38.07 -19.18 -1.05
CA ASP A 553 -38.43 -18.13 -0.09
C ASP A 553 -37.15 -17.52 0.52
N GLU A 554 -37.07 -16.18 0.58
CA GLU A 554 -35.96 -15.47 1.23
C GLU A 554 -35.74 -15.93 2.67
N LYS A 555 -36.81 -16.31 3.39
CA LYS A 555 -36.71 -16.82 4.76
C LYS A 555 -36.03 -18.20 4.83
N LYS A 556 -36.04 -18.98 3.75
CA LYS A 556 -35.48 -20.33 3.68
C LYS A 556 -34.08 -20.38 3.04
N ILE A 557 -33.59 -19.27 2.47
CA ILE A 557 -32.32 -19.26 1.76
C ILE A 557 -31.15 -19.64 2.67
N ASN A 558 -31.16 -19.14 3.92
CA ASN A 558 -30.15 -19.46 4.93
C ASN A 558 -30.25 -20.92 5.37
N ASP A 559 -31.46 -21.45 5.56
CA ASP A 559 -31.65 -22.84 5.98
C ASP A 559 -31.18 -23.84 4.92
N ILE A 560 -31.28 -23.49 3.63
CA ILE A 560 -30.86 -24.35 2.52
C ILE A 560 -29.36 -24.16 2.25
N PHE A 561 -28.93 -22.95 1.92
CA PHE A 561 -27.56 -22.69 1.48
C PHE A 561 -26.63 -22.22 2.60
N GLY A 562 -27.14 -21.52 3.61
CA GLY A 562 -26.36 -21.14 4.78
C GLY A 562 -25.85 -22.34 5.60
N VAL A 563 -26.58 -23.46 5.57
CA VAL A 563 -26.10 -24.75 6.14
C VAL A 563 -24.89 -25.27 5.36
N ALA A 564 -24.86 -25.15 4.03
CA ALA A 564 -23.73 -25.58 3.22
C ALA A 564 -22.45 -24.80 3.53
N PHE A 565 -22.54 -23.49 3.77
CA PHE A 565 -21.40 -22.70 4.24
C PHE A 565 -20.97 -23.10 5.64
N ARG A 566 -21.90 -23.19 6.60
CA ARG A 566 -21.62 -23.60 7.98
C ARG A 566 -20.87 -24.93 8.02
N ASP A 567 -21.41 -25.96 7.38
CA ASP A 567 -20.85 -27.30 7.41
C ASP A 567 -19.50 -27.38 6.67
N THR A 568 -19.32 -26.59 5.60
CA THR A 568 -18.04 -26.53 4.90
C THR A 568 -16.95 -25.91 5.75
N PHE A 569 -17.22 -24.82 6.48
CA PHE A 569 -16.20 -24.10 7.23
C PHE A 569 -15.98 -24.68 8.64
N ALA A 570 -17.00 -25.30 9.23
CA ALA A 570 -16.95 -25.91 10.57
C ALA A 570 -15.73 -26.81 10.79
N THR A 571 -15.24 -26.81 12.02
CA THR A 571 -14.20 -27.73 12.49
C THR A 571 -14.80 -29.05 12.98
N THR A 572 -14.16 -30.17 12.69
CA THR A 572 -14.52 -31.45 13.30
C THR A 572 -13.65 -31.69 14.52
N THR A 573 -14.25 -31.78 15.70
CA THR A 573 -13.53 -32.16 16.91
C THR A 573 -13.20 -33.65 16.82
N SER A 574 -11.94 -33.97 16.52
CA SER A 574 -11.42 -35.30 16.83
C SER A 574 -11.43 -35.44 18.35
N GLY A 575 -12.19 -36.41 18.86
CA GLY A 575 -12.08 -36.80 20.26
C GLY A 575 -10.64 -37.25 20.52
N ASN A 576 -9.92 -36.48 21.33
CA ASN A 576 -8.59 -36.74 21.90
C ASN A 576 -7.39 -36.80 20.94
N GLY A 577 -6.47 -35.85 21.13
CA GLY A 577 -5.04 -36.12 21.30
C GLY A 577 -4.20 -36.49 20.07
N ALA A 578 -3.27 -35.60 19.73
CA ALA A 578 -2.09 -35.80 18.89
C ALA A 578 -2.33 -35.99 17.38
N GLY A 579 -1.42 -35.38 16.61
CA GLY A 579 -1.54 -35.16 15.18
C GLY A 579 -1.57 -36.43 14.34
N GLY A 580 -2.31 -36.35 13.24
CA GLY A 580 -2.33 -37.38 12.21
C GLY A 580 -3.16 -36.93 11.02
N SER A 581 -2.47 -36.53 9.96
CA SER A 581 -3.02 -36.54 8.59
C SER A 581 -3.37 -37.98 8.24
N GLY A 582 -4.61 -38.24 7.83
CA GLY A 582 -4.91 -39.46 7.07
C GLY A 582 -6.30 -40.05 7.26
N SER A 583 -7.03 -40.08 6.14
CA SER A 583 -8.07 -41.04 5.77
C SER A 583 -9.45 -40.98 6.43
N ALA A 584 -10.44 -40.90 5.55
CA ALA A 584 -11.84 -41.16 5.79
C ALA A 584 -12.05 -42.55 6.41
N GLY A 585 -12.70 -42.59 7.56
CA GLY A 585 -13.04 -43.83 8.26
C GLY A 585 -13.57 -43.57 9.67
N SER A 586 -14.88 -43.32 9.78
CA SER A 586 -15.72 -43.65 10.94
C SER A 586 -15.13 -43.42 12.35
N ALA A 587 -15.27 -42.19 12.86
CA ALA A 587 -15.60 -41.94 14.26
C ALA A 587 -16.44 -40.66 14.32
N ALA A 588 -17.71 -40.75 14.73
CA ALA A 588 -18.63 -39.61 14.80
C ALA A 588 -18.23 -38.68 15.96
N GLY A 589 -17.20 -37.87 15.76
CA GLY A 589 -16.90 -36.72 16.61
C GLY A 589 -18.09 -35.76 16.61
N LYS A 590 -18.38 -35.16 17.78
CA LYS A 590 -19.41 -34.13 17.90
C LYS A 590 -18.99 -32.94 17.02
N LYS A 591 -19.77 -32.59 16.00
CA LYS A 591 -19.45 -31.46 15.10
C LYS A 591 -19.35 -30.17 15.91
N ASP A 592 -18.18 -29.53 15.90
CA ASP A 592 -17.97 -28.19 16.43
C ASP A 592 -18.15 -27.18 15.29
N TYR A 593 -19.33 -26.56 15.24
CA TYR A 593 -19.67 -25.64 14.15
C TYR A 593 -18.89 -24.31 14.18
N ARG A 594 -18.00 -24.13 15.16
CA ARG A 594 -17.03 -23.03 15.18
C ARG A 594 -16.03 -23.16 14.03
N ILE A 595 -15.41 -22.04 13.68
CA ILE A 595 -14.49 -21.93 12.54
C ILE A 595 -13.09 -21.48 12.98
N SER A 596 -12.11 -21.72 12.14
CA SER A 596 -10.79 -21.07 12.29
C SER A 596 -10.85 -19.64 11.76
N SER A 597 -10.10 -18.74 12.38
CA SER A 597 -10.00 -17.34 11.97
C SER A 597 -9.36 -17.20 10.58
N ILE A 598 -8.42 -18.09 10.25
CA ILE A 598 -7.72 -18.14 8.96
C ILE A 598 -7.60 -19.59 8.47
N TYR A 599 -7.97 -19.81 7.21
CA TYR A 599 -7.70 -21.04 6.49
C TYR A 599 -6.61 -20.81 5.44
N LYS A 600 -5.74 -21.81 5.24
CA LYS A 600 -4.82 -21.86 4.11
C LYS A 600 -5.41 -22.76 3.03
N VAL A 601 -5.58 -22.23 1.83
CA VAL A 601 -6.14 -22.94 0.67
C VAL A 601 -5.25 -22.67 -0.54
N GLY A 602 -4.38 -23.62 -0.88
CA GLY A 602 -3.36 -23.44 -1.91
C GLY A 602 -2.49 -22.22 -1.61
N LYS A 603 -2.44 -21.26 -2.53
CA LYS A 603 -1.69 -20.01 -2.34
C LYS A 603 -2.45 -18.96 -1.52
N ASN A 604 -3.76 -19.14 -1.32
CA ASN A 604 -4.63 -18.16 -0.70
C ASN A 604 -4.81 -18.35 0.80
N PHE A 605 -5.09 -17.25 1.48
CA PHE A 605 -5.58 -17.23 2.86
C PHE A 605 -7.06 -16.85 2.83
N VAL A 606 -7.89 -17.61 3.51
CA VAL A 606 -9.34 -17.36 3.58
C VAL A 606 -9.69 -17.01 5.01
N SER A 607 -10.27 -15.82 5.21
CA SER A 607 -10.74 -15.36 6.52
C SER A 607 -12.23 -15.07 6.48
N VAL A 608 -12.90 -15.25 7.62
CA VAL A 608 -14.32 -14.97 7.78
C VAL A 608 -14.47 -13.81 8.75
N THR A 609 -15.13 -12.75 8.30
CA THR A 609 -15.35 -11.52 9.07
C THR A 609 -16.84 -11.25 9.23
N SER A 610 -17.20 -10.25 10.05
CA SER A 610 -18.59 -9.77 10.17
C SER A 610 -19.18 -9.21 8.86
N LYS A 611 -18.34 -8.91 7.87
CA LYS A 611 -18.74 -8.43 6.54
C LYS A 611 -18.87 -9.55 5.51
N GLY A 612 -18.28 -10.72 5.76
CA GLY A 612 -18.23 -11.81 4.79
C GLY A 612 -16.91 -12.57 4.79
N ILE A 613 -16.75 -13.48 3.81
CA ILE A 613 -15.51 -14.20 3.55
C ILE A 613 -14.59 -13.32 2.69
N VAL A 614 -13.32 -13.26 3.07
CA VAL A 614 -12.26 -12.61 2.28
C VAL A 614 -11.22 -13.65 1.91
N ILE A 615 -10.98 -13.78 0.61
CA ILE A 615 -9.91 -14.60 0.03
C ILE A 615 -8.77 -13.66 -0.33
N GLN A 616 -7.61 -13.87 0.29
CA GLN A 616 -6.45 -13.00 0.20
C GLN A 616 -5.28 -13.76 -0.41
N ASN A 617 -4.71 -13.19 -1.47
CA ASN A 617 -3.41 -13.59 -1.99
C ASN A 617 -2.39 -12.52 -1.63
N ILE A 618 -1.35 -12.90 -0.90
CA ILE A 618 -0.34 -11.96 -0.39
C ILE A 618 1.01 -12.30 -1.01
N HIS A 619 1.61 -11.34 -1.69
CA HIS A 619 2.97 -11.41 -2.18
C HIS A 619 3.87 -10.53 -1.34
N GLN A 620 4.84 -11.14 -0.65
CA GLN A 620 5.86 -10.42 0.13
C GLN A 620 7.14 -10.29 -0.69
N PHE A 621 7.72 -9.10 -0.70
CA PHE A 621 9.02 -8.87 -1.32
C PHE A 621 10.14 -9.26 -0.36
N LYS A 622 11.09 -10.04 -0.85
CA LYS A 622 12.26 -10.53 -0.13
C LYS A 622 13.56 -9.92 -0.63
N THR A 623 13.60 -9.44 -1.87
CA THR A 623 14.82 -8.93 -2.51
C THR A 623 14.55 -7.62 -3.27
N GLU A 624 15.60 -6.81 -3.44
CA GLU A 624 15.51 -5.60 -4.27
C GLU A 624 15.18 -5.92 -5.72
N GLU A 625 15.66 -7.06 -6.23
CA GLU A 625 15.49 -7.45 -7.63
C GLU A 625 14.02 -7.70 -7.97
N GLN A 626 13.24 -8.25 -7.05
CA GLN A 626 11.79 -8.41 -7.25
C GLN A 626 11.09 -7.05 -7.46
N ILE A 627 11.49 -6.02 -6.70
CA ILE A 627 10.90 -4.67 -6.81
C ILE A 627 11.40 -3.96 -8.06
N LYS A 628 12.68 -4.09 -8.41
CA LYS A 628 13.23 -3.55 -9.66
C LYS A 628 12.50 -4.15 -10.86
N ASN A 629 12.33 -5.47 -10.90
CA ASN A 629 11.61 -6.15 -11.98
C ASN A 629 10.14 -5.71 -12.06
N LEU A 630 9.49 -5.47 -10.91
CA LEU A 630 8.14 -4.93 -10.86
C LEU A 630 8.03 -3.55 -11.52
N ILE A 631 8.95 -2.64 -11.15
CA ILE A 631 9.02 -1.28 -11.70
C ILE A 631 9.28 -1.33 -13.20
N ILE A 632 10.25 -2.14 -13.64
CA ILE A 632 10.59 -2.32 -15.06
C ILE A 632 9.39 -2.85 -15.85
N LYS A 633 8.64 -3.81 -15.30
CA LYS A 633 7.42 -4.35 -15.93
C LYS A 633 6.33 -3.27 -16.08
N ASP A 634 6.07 -2.49 -15.04
CA ASP A 634 5.09 -1.38 -15.10
C ASP A 634 5.52 -0.32 -16.14
N LEU A 635 6.82 0.02 -16.17
CA LEU A 635 7.38 0.91 -17.18
C LEU A 635 7.27 0.35 -18.59
N GLY A 636 7.51 -0.94 -18.79
CA GLY A 636 7.35 -1.61 -20.09
C GLY A 636 5.90 -1.64 -20.57
N ILE A 637 4.93 -1.67 -19.66
CA ILE A 637 3.51 -1.46 -19.98
C ILE A 637 3.29 0.01 -20.41
N LYS A 638 3.77 0.97 -19.62
CA LYS A 638 3.57 2.41 -19.88
C LYS A 638 4.22 2.87 -21.18
N SER A 639 5.43 2.40 -21.48
CA SER A 639 6.13 2.68 -22.73
C SER A 639 5.62 1.83 -23.89
N LYS A 640 4.65 0.94 -23.61
CA LYS A 640 4.05 -0.01 -24.56
C LYS A 640 5.04 -1.00 -25.18
N ALA A 641 6.25 -1.10 -24.63
CA ALA A 641 7.22 -2.15 -24.96
C ALA A 641 6.64 -3.57 -24.77
N ASN A 642 5.70 -3.71 -23.83
CA ASN A 642 4.93 -4.93 -23.58
C ASN A 642 3.44 -4.72 -23.84
N TYR A 643 3.08 -4.06 -24.94
CA TYR A 643 1.67 -3.80 -25.23
C TYR A 643 0.87 -5.10 -25.32
N LYS A 644 -0.09 -5.22 -24.42
CA LYS A 644 -1.13 -6.24 -24.41
C LYS A 644 -2.43 -5.54 -24.09
N SER A 645 -3.51 -5.86 -24.80
CA SER A 645 -4.83 -5.24 -24.59
C SER A 645 -5.32 -5.28 -23.14
N THR A 646 -4.90 -6.30 -22.38
CA THR A 646 -5.21 -6.48 -20.96
C THR A 646 -4.48 -5.49 -20.04
N PHE A 647 -3.28 -5.08 -20.44
CA PHE A 647 -2.37 -4.22 -19.68
C PHE A 647 -2.19 -2.90 -20.43
N ALA A 648 -3.28 -2.16 -20.61
CA ALA A 648 -3.26 -0.86 -21.30
C ALA A 648 -3.05 0.34 -20.35
N SER A 649 -3.06 0.10 -19.03
CA SER A 649 -2.89 1.11 -17.99
C SER A 649 -1.89 0.63 -16.94
N GLU A 650 -1.39 1.58 -16.17
CA GLU A 650 -0.46 1.29 -15.07
C GLU A 650 -1.04 0.29 -14.06
N LEU A 651 -0.17 -0.60 -13.61
CA LEU A 651 -0.45 -1.57 -12.57
C LEU A 651 -0.20 -0.95 -11.19
N PHE A 652 0.78 -0.04 -11.12
CA PHE A 652 1.16 0.67 -9.89
C PHE A 652 1.26 2.17 -10.11
N ASP A 653 0.91 2.92 -9.07
CA ASP A 653 1.31 4.31 -8.96
C ASP A 653 2.78 4.36 -8.50
N LEU A 654 3.69 4.32 -9.47
CA LEU A 654 5.12 4.45 -9.21
C LEU A 654 5.47 5.79 -8.54
N SER A 655 4.68 6.84 -8.73
CA SER A 655 4.94 8.16 -8.14
C SER A 655 4.78 8.15 -6.63
N SER A 656 4.04 7.19 -6.07
CA SER A 656 3.83 7.05 -4.62
C SER A 656 4.42 5.78 -4.02
N ILE A 657 5.10 4.92 -4.80
CA ILE A 657 5.56 3.60 -4.32
C ILE A 657 6.41 3.67 -3.04
N PHE A 658 7.26 4.68 -2.92
CA PHE A 658 8.14 4.88 -1.77
C PHE A 658 7.66 5.95 -0.79
N SER A 659 6.46 6.50 -0.96
CA SER A 659 5.99 7.67 -0.19
C SER A 659 6.01 7.43 1.32
N GLN A 660 5.80 6.20 1.78
CA GLN A 660 5.90 5.86 3.20
C GLN A 660 7.28 6.16 3.78
N VAL A 661 8.34 5.73 3.09
CA VAL A 661 9.71 5.98 3.51
C VAL A 661 10.06 7.45 3.31
N THR A 662 9.76 7.98 2.13
CA THR A 662 10.26 9.30 1.73
C THR A 662 9.53 10.46 2.39
N SER A 663 8.33 10.21 2.96
CA SER A 663 7.58 11.19 3.76
C SER A 663 7.99 11.24 5.24
N SER A 664 8.75 10.24 5.74
CA SER A 664 9.22 10.22 7.12
C SER A 664 10.28 11.31 7.34
N SER A 665 10.05 12.14 8.36
CA SER A 665 11.02 13.15 8.78
C SER A 665 12.31 12.50 9.26
N GLU A 666 12.23 11.39 10.01
CA GLU A 666 13.43 10.65 10.43
C GLU A 666 14.25 10.16 9.25
N PHE A 667 13.62 9.57 8.22
CA PHE A 667 14.35 9.12 7.04
C PHE A 667 15.06 10.29 6.35
N GLN A 668 14.34 11.37 6.03
CA GLN A 668 14.91 12.54 5.37
C GLN A 668 16.07 13.14 6.16
N ILE A 669 15.92 13.28 7.47
CA ILE A 669 16.94 13.91 8.30
C ILE A 669 18.15 12.98 8.50
N ASN A 670 17.95 11.67 8.63
CA ASN A 670 19.05 10.72 8.70
C ASN A 670 19.83 10.66 7.39
N ASP A 671 19.16 10.68 6.24
CA ASP A 671 19.79 10.78 4.92
C ASP A 671 20.65 12.05 4.80
N LEU A 672 20.10 13.21 5.20
CA LEU A 672 20.83 14.48 5.18
C LEU A 672 22.00 14.53 6.16
N LEU A 673 21.79 14.10 7.41
CA LEU A 673 22.83 14.02 8.43
C LEU A 673 23.77 12.83 8.22
N GLY A 674 23.56 12.01 7.18
CA GLY A 674 24.54 11.06 6.65
C GLY A 674 25.46 11.69 5.61
N ASN A 675 25.08 12.82 5.02
CA ASN A 675 25.81 13.50 3.95
C ASN A 675 26.86 14.47 4.51
N GLU A 676 28.14 14.24 4.21
CA GLU A 676 29.25 15.05 4.74
C GLU A 676 29.27 16.50 4.20
N ASP A 677 28.85 16.72 2.95
CA ASP A 677 28.76 18.09 2.39
C ASP A 677 27.70 18.91 3.13
N PHE A 678 26.57 18.28 3.44
CA PHE A 678 25.53 18.91 4.24
C PHE A 678 26.02 19.22 5.67
N LYS A 679 26.66 18.26 6.34
CA LYS A 679 27.24 18.50 7.68
C LYS A 679 28.22 19.66 7.65
N LYS A 680 29.11 19.71 6.66
CA LYS A 680 30.07 20.80 6.49
C LYS A 680 29.37 22.15 6.32
N TYR A 681 28.36 22.20 5.45
CA TYR A 681 27.55 23.41 5.25
C TYR A 681 26.90 23.90 6.55
N ILE A 682 26.33 23.00 7.36
CA ILE A 682 25.68 23.37 8.63
C ILE A 682 26.69 23.74 9.71
N LYS A 683 27.85 23.08 9.79
CA LYS A 683 28.93 23.43 10.74
C LYS A 683 29.42 24.87 10.58
N ASP A 684 29.29 25.44 9.38
CA ASP A 684 29.63 26.84 9.12
C ASP A 684 28.53 27.85 9.48
N LYS A 685 27.34 27.38 9.86
CA LYS A 685 26.25 28.23 10.34
C LYS A 685 26.33 28.44 11.84
N GLU A 686 25.85 29.60 12.27
CA GLU A 686 25.75 29.95 13.68
C GLU A 686 24.31 29.81 14.19
N PHE A 687 24.16 29.43 15.45
CA PHE A 687 22.90 29.44 16.17
C PHE A 687 23.14 29.81 17.63
N THR A 688 22.08 30.24 18.32
CA THR A 688 22.12 30.53 19.77
C THR A 688 21.46 29.38 20.52
N PRO A 689 22.21 28.56 21.29
CA PRO A 689 21.64 27.49 22.10
C PRO A 689 20.66 28.03 23.16
N LEU A 690 19.68 27.21 23.57
CA LEU A 690 18.68 27.62 24.58
C LEU A 690 19.28 27.93 25.96
N ASP A 691 20.45 27.35 26.24
CA ASP A 691 21.17 27.38 27.50
C ASP A 691 22.31 28.41 27.52
N ILE A 692 22.62 29.04 26.39
CA ILE A 692 23.76 29.95 26.21
C ILE A 692 23.31 31.22 25.47
N ASP A 693 23.51 32.40 26.05
CA ASP A 693 23.15 33.70 25.43
C ASP A 693 24.13 34.16 24.32
N LYS A 694 24.94 33.25 23.77
CA LYS A 694 25.94 33.54 22.73
C LYS A 694 25.76 32.61 21.54
N ALA A 695 25.87 33.18 20.34
CA ALA A 695 25.90 32.40 19.11
C ALA A 695 27.16 31.54 19.06
N ARG A 696 27.02 30.31 18.56
CA ARG A 696 28.12 29.40 18.24
C ARG A 696 27.81 28.61 16.98
N LYS A 697 28.86 28.05 16.38
CA LYS A 697 28.74 27.10 15.28
C LYS A 697 28.16 25.75 15.74
N PHE A 698 27.55 25.03 14.80
CA PHE A 698 27.11 23.65 15.03
C PHE A 698 28.28 22.67 15.19
N SER A 699 28.08 21.66 16.04
CA SER A 699 29.06 20.60 16.35
C SER A 699 28.48 19.21 16.04
N ASP A 700 29.33 18.18 16.03
CA ASP A 700 28.87 16.80 15.85
C ASP A 700 27.94 16.33 16.97
N THR A 701 28.12 16.84 18.18
CA THR A 701 27.21 16.61 19.31
C THR A 701 25.82 17.17 19.04
N ASP A 702 25.71 18.32 18.35
CA ASP A 702 24.41 18.90 18.00
C ASP A 702 23.67 18.06 16.97
N PHE A 703 24.39 17.47 16.00
CA PHE A 703 23.80 16.55 15.05
C PHE A 703 23.29 15.28 15.73
N LYS A 704 24.06 14.72 16.66
CA LYS A 704 23.61 13.57 17.47
C LYS A 704 22.34 13.92 18.27
N ASN A 705 22.36 15.03 18.99
CA ASN A 705 21.21 15.48 19.78
C ASN A 705 19.96 15.73 18.92
N ALA A 706 20.13 16.23 17.70
CA ALA A 706 19.04 16.40 16.75
C ALA A 706 18.47 15.05 16.29
N LYS A 707 19.33 14.07 15.95
CA LYS A 707 18.90 12.69 15.63
C LYS A 707 18.12 12.08 16.79
N ASP A 708 18.67 12.15 18.00
CA ASP A 708 18.04 11.60 19.21
C ASP A 708 16.64 12.18 19.42
N TYR A 709 16.45 13.50 19.23
CA TYR A 709 15.13 14.14 19.34
C TYR A 709 14.11 13.60 18.32
N ILE A 710 14.51 13.42 17.07
CA ILE A 710 13.62 12.96 16.01
C ILE A 710 13.22 11.50 16.25
N SER A 711 14.18 10.64 16.62
CA SER A 711 13.89 9.26 16.96
C SER A 711 12.93 9.16 18.15
N SER A 712 13.12 9.96 19.21
CA SER A 712 12.16 10.04 20.32
C SER A 712 10.77 10.57 19.91
N PHE A 713 10.71 11.51 18.96
CA PHE A 713 9.44 12.05 18.45
C PHE A 713 8.66 11.01 17.64
N GLU A 714 9.32 10.26 16.77
CA GLU A 714 8.68 9.18 16.02
C GLU A 714 8.25 8.02 16.93
N GLN A 715 9.05 7.67 17.94
CA GLN A 715 8.65 6.73 18.99
C GLN A 715 7.36 7.18 19.70
N THR A 716 7.23 8.48 20.01
CA THR A 716 6.02 9.03 20.65
C THR A 716 4.78 8.87 19.76
N SER A 717 4.93 9.07 18.44
CA SER A 717 3.84 8.86 17.47
C SER A 717 3.41 7.39 17.41
N LYS A 718 4.36 6.46 17.45
CA LYS A 718 4.11 5.01 17.51
C LYS A 718 3.44 4.58 18.82
N ILE A 719 3.86 5.15 19.96
CA ILE A 719 3.22 4.95 21.27
C ILE A 719 1.75 5.40 21.21
N SER A 720 1.43 6.50 20.51
CA SER A 720 0.04 6.92 20.31
C SER A 720 -0.79 5.91 19.50
N ILE A 721 -0.21 5.28 18.47
CA ILE A 721 -0.87 4.22 17.70
C ILE A 721 -1.21 3.06 18.64
N VAL A 722 -0.24 2.62 19.43
CA VAL A 722 -0.35 1.49 20.38
C VAL A 722 -1.34 1.77 21.51
N ASN A 723 -1.37 2.98 22.06
CA ASN A 723 -2.19 3.34 23.23
C ASN A 723 -3.70 3.13 23.00
N THR A 724 -4.18 3.19 21.76
CA THR A 724 -5.59 2.94 21.43
C THR A 724 -5.91 1.46 21.16
N LYS A 725 -4.88 0.64 20.91
CA LYS A 725 -5.05 -0.77 20.47
C LYS A 725 -5.44 -1.69 21.60
N TYR A 726 -4.92 -1.48 22.81
CA TYR A 726 -5.24 -2.36 23.94
C TYR A 726 -6.75 -2.45 24.19
N ASP A 727 -7.44 -1.30 24.27
CA ASP A 727 -8.89 -1.26 24.47
C ASP A 727 -9.68 -1.83 23.29
N GLN A 728 -9.20 -1.62 22.06
CA GLN A 728 -9.81 -2.19 20.84
C GLN A 728 -9.72 -3.71 20.83
N ILE A 729 -8.53 -4.26 21.10
CA ILE A 729 -8.29 -5.71 21.19
C ILE A 729 -9.14 -6.29 22.32
N LYS A 730 -9.15 -5.66 23.50
CA LYS A 730 -9.94 -6.14 24.64
C LYS A 730 -11.43 -6.26 24.32
N LYS A 731 -12.01 -5.23 23.69
CA LYS A 731 -13.42 -5.25 23.25
C LYS A 731 -13.67 -6.31 22.19
N PHE A 732 -12.75 -6.45 21.23
CA PHE A 732 -12.83 -7.47 20.21
C PHE A 732 -12.79 -8.88 20.79
N ILE A 733 -11.82 -9.20 21.64
CA ILE A 733 -11.69 -10.50 22.30
C ILE A 733 -12.93 -10.81 23.14
N LYS A 734 -13.43 -9.83 23.91
CA LYS A 734 -14.67 -9.99 24.66
C LYS A 734 -15.83 -10.40 23.74
N LYS A 735 -16.01 -9.70 22.62
CA LYS A 735 -17.02 -10.05 21.62
C LYS A 735 -16.79 -11.45 21.03
N GLN A 736 -15.55 -11.80 20.67
CA GLN A 736 -15.22 -13.12 20.11
C GLN A 736 -15.57 -14.28 21.06
N VAL A 737 -15.36 -14.08 22.36
CA VAL A 737 -15.71 -15.06 23.40
C VAL A 737 -17.22 -15.12 23.64
N GLU A 738 -17.90 -13.97 23.66
CA GLU A 738 -19.36 -13.90 23.80
C GLU A 738 -20.08 -14.56 22.62
N ASP A 739 -19.65 -14.25 21.39
CA ASP A 739 -20.22 -14.82 20.16
C ASP A 739 -19.85 -16.32 20.03
N ASN A 740 -18.69 -16.73 20.57
CA ASN A 740 -18.18 -18.10 20.57
C ASN A 740 -18.23 -18.77 19.17
N LEU A 741 -17.85 -18.02 18.14
CA LEU A 741 -17.92 -18.46 16.74
C LEU A 741 -16.62 -19.08 16.22
N TYR A 742 -15.50 -18.82 16.89
CA TYR A 742 -14.17 -19.20 16.45
C TYR A 742 -13.52 -20.20 17.40
N THR A 743 -12.74 -21.13 16.86
CA THR A 743 -12.00 -22.14 17.63
C THR A 743 -10.71 -21.62 18.23
N ASP A 744 -10.22 -20.47 17.75
CA ASP A 744 -8.91 -19.91 18.17
C ASP A 744 -8.90 -19.44 19.62
N PHE A 745 -10.07 -19.10 20.17
CA PHE A 745 -10.24 -18.56 21.52
C PHE A 745 -10.75 -19.64 22.47
N LYS A 746 -10.12 -19.73 23.64
CA LYS A 746 -10.54 -20.62 24.71
C LYS A 746 -10.61 -19.88 26.03
N TYR A 747 -11.73 -20.03 26.71
CA TYR A 747 -11.88 -19.50 28.06
C TYR A 747 -11.41 -20.53 29.08
N ASP A 748 -10.38 -20.18 29.86
CA ASP A 748 -9.95 -20.95 31.02
C ASP A 748 -10.66 -20.40 32.27
N ALA A 749 -11.72 -21.11 32.67
CA ALA A 749 -12.52 -20.74 33.85
C ALA A 749 -11.72 -20.80 35.16
N SER A 750 -10.66 -21.61 35.24
CA SER A 750 -9.85 -21.75 36.46
C SER A 750 -8.94 -20.53 36.71
N LYS A 751 -8.49 -19.91 35.62
CA LYS A 751 -7.65 -18.71 35.64
C LYS A 751 -8.42 -17.43 35.33
N ASN A 752 -9.68 -17.53 34.91
CA ASN A 752 -10.51 -16.42 34.43
C ASN A 752 -9.81 -15.60 33.32
N ILE A 753 -9.16 -16.31 32.39
CA ILE A 753 -8.46 -15.72 31.25
C ILE A 753 -8.93 -16.36 29.95
N VAL A 754 -8.72 -15.64 28.85
CA VAL A 754 -8.91 -16.18 27.50
C VAL A 754 -7.54 -16.47 26.93
N THR A 755 -7.32 -17.69 26.45
CA THR A 755 -6.06 -18.15 25.87
C THR A 755 -6.25 -18.55 24.42
N MET A 756 -5.12 -18.80 23.74
CA MET A 756 -5.08 -19.21 22.35
C MET A 756 -4.54 -20.64 22.26
N ASP A 757 -5.39 -21.60 21.85
CA ASP A 757 -5.08 -23.04 21.94
C ASP A 757 -3.89 -23.47 21.04
N ASN A 758 -3.59 -22.69 19.99
CA ASN A 758 -2.65 -23.05 18.92
C ASN A 758 -1.21 -22.56 19.12
N HIS A 759 -0.91 -21.76 20.16
CA HIS A 759 0.42 -21.18 20.40
C HIS A 759 0.99 -21.65 21.73
N THR A 760 2.08 -22.42 21.71
CA THR A 760 2.74 -22.91 22.95
C THR A 760 3.20 -21.79 23.87
N GLU A 761 3.55 -20.63 23.33
CA GLU A 761 3.99 -19.44 24.09
C GLU A 761 2.81 -18.63 24.67
N ALA A 762 1.58 -18.86 24.20
CA ALA A 762 0.37 -18.15 24.64
C ALA A 762 -0.53 -19.00 25.55
N LYS A 763 -0.17 -20.27 25.83
CA LYS A 763 -1.01 -21.20 26.59
C LYS A 763 -1.33 -20.74 28.02
N ASP A 764 -0.49 -19.88 28.60
CA ASP A 764 -0.63 -19.39 29.98
C ASP A 764 -0.76 -17.86 30.08
N LYS A 765 -0.86 -17.15 28.95
CA LYS A 765 -1.01 -15.68 28.91
C LYS A 765 -2.43 -15.28 28.53
N ASP A 766 -2.91 -14.18 29.10
CA ASP A 766 -4.15 -13.56 28.62
C ASP A 766 -3.96 -13.13 27.16
N ILE A 767 -4.90 -13.49 26.30
CA ILE A 767 -4.78 -13.25 24.86
C ILE A 767 -4.76 -11.76 24.53
N THR A 768 -5.40 -10.89 25.32
CA THR A 768 -5.35 -9.44 25.11
C THR A 768 -3.93 -8.94 25.28
N GLU A 769 -3.26 -9.41 26.34
CA GLU A 769 -1.86 -9.09 26.62
C GLU A 769 -0.94 -9.66 25.53
N TYR A 770 -1.11 -10.93 25.16
CA TYR A 770 -0.32 -11.56 24.10
C TYR A 770 -0.43 -10.84 22.74
N LEU A 771 -1.64 -10.50 22.31
CA LEU A 771 -1.86 -9.78 21.05
C LEU A 771 -1.30 -8.36 21.09
N PHE A 772 -1.46 -7.68 22.24
CA PHE A 772 -0.90 -6.35 22.43
C PHE A 772 0.63 -6.38 22.41
N GLU A 773 1.27 -7.29 23.15
CA GLU A 773 2.73 -7.51 23.12
C GLU A 773 3.21 -7.83 21.71
N THR A 774 2.46 -8.62 20.95
CA THR A 774 2.83 -8.99 19.56
C THR A 774 2.78 -7.78 18.62
N ILE A 775 1.73 -6.96 18.71
CA ILE A 775 1.59 -5.72 17.92
C ILE A 775 2.69 -4.73 18.29
N VAL A 776 2.94 -4.57 19.59
CA VAL A 776 4.01 -3.71 20.11
C VAL A 776 5.37 -4.18 19.59
N LYS A 777 5.72 -5.46 19.81
CA LYS A 777 6.97 -6.03 19.30
C LYS A 777 7.07 -5.82 17.80
N TYR A 778 5.99 -5.98 17.04
CA TYR A 778 6.03 -5.72 15.61
C TYR A 778 6.31 -4.24 15.27
N VAL A 779 5.57 -3.30 15.87
CA VAL A 779 5.72 -1.85 15.64
C VAL A 779 7.13 -1.37 16.02
N PHE A 780 7.74 -1.95 17.06
CA PHE A 780 9.07 -1.55 17.57
C PHE A 780 10.24 -2.40 17.04
N ASP A 781 10.09 -3.70 16.74
CA ASP A 781 11.14 -4.55 16.13
C ASP A 781 11.41 -4.19 14.67
N LEU A 782 10.45 -3.55 14.00
CA LEU A 782 10.68 -2.93 12.70
C LEU A 782 11.81 -1.89 12.77
N ASP A 783 11.99 -1.18 13.89
CA ASP A 783 13.02 -0.13 14.03
C ASP A 783 14.44 -0.69 14.13
N LYS A 784 14.65 -1.79 14.87
CA LYS A 784 15.98 -2.44 14.98
C LYS A 784 16.49 -2.93 13.63
N LYS A 785 15.60 -3.31 12.70
CA LYS A 785 15.98 -3.70 11.33
C LYS A 785 16.12 -2.51 10.39
N LYS A 786 15.38 -1.42 10.61
CA LYS A 786 15.52 -0.16 9.86
C LYS A 786 16.86 0.53 10.13
N GLU A 787 17.36 0.51 11.36
CA GLU A 787 18.68 1.05 11.69
C GLU A 787 19.83 0.32 11.01
N VAL A 788 19.68 -0.99 10.74
CA VAL A 788 20.69 -1.80 10.04
C VAL A 788 20.60 -1.64 8.51
N ALA A 789 19.43 -1.25 7.99
CA ALA A 789 19.17 -1.12 6.56
C ALA A 789 19.39 0.30 6.00
N ARG A 790 19.39 1.32 6.86
CA ARG A 790 19.79 2.70 6.58
C ARG A 790 21.31 2.83 6.60
#